data_AF-A0A0Q5V9Z5-F1
#
_entry.id   AF-A0A0Q5V9Z5-F1
#
_cell.length_a   1.000
_cell.length_b   1.000
_cell.length_c   1.000
_cell.angle_alpha   90.00
_cell.angle_beta   90.00
_cell.angle_gamma   90.00
#
_symmetry.space_group_name_H-M   'P 1'
#
loop_
_entity.id
_entity.type
_entity.pdbx_description
1 polymer ?
#
loop_
_entity_poly.entity_id
_entity_poly.type
_entity_poly.pdbx_seq_one_letter_code
_entity_poly.pdbx_strand_id
1 'polypeptide(L)'
;MRRILGGLTASIAFTGTVLVLPVYAAPSPSPHPVESSIDEIALGSVVEPTADAVVSTDGVVAPEGVSEAEATASGAPSTAESQPPSESPAPPTPEAAPPSAVPGEEPEGASPSATPTDEPVQPEAPDSTTDEDVVSSGAELTGVPALTVSDDERDTFASVGVTWLETPSVEDVVVQIRVQHLDGAWGEWTALEPDDIEQQESVTTPSTEVRAGTAPYWTGDATGVEAVVQGRDGAVPEDVRVTLIDPGTSAADDLASTAPLDQANAAMAMPAVITRAQWGADERIMNWDPEYAPTIKAATLHHTADGNNYGPDDVARMMRSIQAFHSVSRGWGDIGYNVIVDKFGRIYEGRYGGLSSTVVGAHAGGFNTSTFGVSMLGNYDTAQPPQAMVNAVSAIIAWKFSLYGVNPNGTTVLTSGGGGTSRYAAGARVTLPTIFGHRDVGSTACPGQYGYARLGEIRAAVAGRAGNESFVRALYQDMMVRTPDPNGLGDWTSKLTGGGWSTRGVASAFSNSTEFRMLTITQAYQQVFNRAPDPGGMNTWLQYLASGAVRIDTLRPTLMASQEFYLRGGSSDSAFVNNIYQAALNRGADTWEINYWANVRRTSGPAPVIAAVWGSAEAGMRRVDQTYQYYLGRPAARGEQEFWLPVLMGSGDEQLRQDVMSSMEYFLRGMSRFPG
;
A
#
# COMPACT_ATOMS: atom_id res chain seq x y z
N MET A 1 45.64 11.94 56.24
CA MET A 1 45.26 10.55 55.91
C MET A 1 43.73 10.41 56.03
N ARG A 2 43.12 9.41 55.38
CA ARG A 2 41.87 8.65 55.71
C ARG A 2 40.75 9.37 56.52
N ARG A 3 39.53 9.55 55.97
CA ARG A 3 38.33 8.64 56.03
C ARG A 3 37.65 8.59 57.43
N ILE A 4 36.32 8.50 57.63
CA ILE A 4 35.09 8.57 56.76
C ILE A 4 33.82 8.70 57.66
N LEU A 5 32.65 9.09 57.11
CA LEU A 5 31.30 9.13 57.74
C LEU A 5 31.10 10.08 58.95
N GLY A 6 29.90 10.61 59.24
CA GLY A 6 28.61 10.58 58.51
C GLY A 6 27.49 11.31 59.29
N GLY A 7 26.40 11.73 58.62
CA GLY A 7 25.25 12.40 59.26
C GLY A 7 24.15 12.79 58.27
N LEU A 8 22.88 12.77 58.69
CA LEU A 8 21.69 13.01 57.85
C LEU A 8 21.29 14.49 57.79
N THR A 9 20.72 14.89 56.66
CA THR A 9 19.55 15.80 56.60
C THR A 9 18.53 15.22 55.62
N ALA A 10 17.24 15.38 55.92
CA ALA A 10 16.16 14.76 55.15
C ALA A 10 15.70 15.64 53.98
N SER A 11 15.02 15.03 53.01
CA SER A 11 14.20 15.73 52.01
C SER A 11 12.84 15.05 51.92
N ILE A 12 11.78 15.84 52.00
CA ILE A 12 10.39 15.33 52.03
C ILE A 12 9.93 15.09 50.60
N ALA A 13 9.73 13.82 50.23
CA ALA A 13 9.14 13.45 48.95
C ALA A 13 7.61 13.56 49.03
N PHE A 14 7.01 14.46 48.24
CA PHE A 14 5.57 14.59 48.11
C PHE A 14 5.08 13.60 47.04
N THR A 15 4.76 12.37 47.43
CA THR A 15 4.21 11.35 46.52
C THR A 15 2.75 11.68 46.18
N GLY A 16 2.56 12.53 45.18
CA GLY A 16 1.25 12.75 44.56
C GLY A 16 0.83 11.54 43.74
N THR A 17 0.04 10.65 44.35
CA THR A 17 -0.53 9.48 43.65
C THR A 17 -1.57 9.95 42.63
N VAL A 18 -1.15 10.16 41.38
CA VAL A 18 -2.07 10.32 40.25
C VAL A 18 -2.77 8.98 40.05
N LEU A 19 -4.03 8.89 40.46
CA LEU A 19 -4.85 7.71 40.24
C LEU A 19 -5.28 7.67 38.77
N VAL A 20 -4.38 7.21 37.90
CA VAL A 20 -4.71 6.86 36.52
C VAL A 20 -5.62 5.63 36.57
N LEU A 21 -6.93 5.88 36.60
CA LEU A 21 -7.91 4.85 36.32
C LEU A 21 -7.67 4.38 34.87
N PRO A 22 -7.32 3.12 34.62
CA PRO A 22 -7.32 2.62 33.26
C PRO A 22 -8.75 2.72 32.76
N VAL A 23 -8.94 3.42 31.64
CA VAL A 23 -10.16 3.24 30.83
C VAL A 23 -10.05 1.84 30.26
N TYR A 24 -10.63 0.87 30.98
CA TYR A 24 -10.94 -0.42 30.40
C TYR A 24 -11.88 -0.13 29.23
N ALA A 25 -11.37 -0.33 28.01
CA ALA A 25 -12.23 -0.68 26.91
C ALA A 25 -13.10 -1.88 27.36
N ALA A 26 -14.34 -1.94 26.90
CA ALA A 26 -15.12 -3.15 27.09
C ALA A 26 -14.30 -4.34 26.57
N PRO A 27 -14.28 -5.49 27.27
CA PRO A 27 -13.57 -6.65 26.76
C PRO A 27 -14.12 -6.96 25.37
N SER A 28 -13.24 -7.07 24.39
CA SER A 28 -13.61 -7.53 23.04
C SER A 28 -14.45 -8.81 23.16
N PRO A 29 -15.48 -8.99 22.31
CA PRO A 29 -16.30 -10.19 22.35
C PRO A 29 -15.39 -11.43 22.33
N SER A 30 -15.71 -12.41 23.17
CA SER A 30 -14.85 -13.58 23.32
C SER A 30 -14.76 -14.30 21.98
N PRO A 31 -13.54 -14.62 21.49
CA PRO A 31 -13.37 -15.18 20.15
C PRO A 31 -13.98 -16.57 20.11
N HIS A 32 -15.13 -16.65 19.46
CA HIS A 32 -15.86 -17.88 19.20
C HIS A 32 -16.02 -17.98 17.67
N PRO A 33 -15.65 -19.11 17.05
CA PRO A 33 -15.89 -19.30 15.63
C PRO A 33 -17.40 -19.25 15.36
N VAL A 34 -17.79 -18.56 14.30
CA VAL A 34 -19.20 -18.46 13.88
C VAL A 34 -19.44 -19.51 12.82
N GLU A 35 -20.28 -20.49 13.14
CA GLU A 35 -20.69 -21.54 12.20
C GLU A 35 -21.51 -20.89 11.07
N SER A 36 -21.14 -21.18 9.82
CA SER A 36 -21.89 -20.74 8.63
C SER A 36 -22.77 -21.88 8.12
N SER A 37 -23.96 -21.54 7.64
CA SER A 37 -24.77 -22.46 6.85
C SER A 37 -24.38 -22.34 5.38
N ILE A 38 -24.24 -23.48 4.71
CA ILE A 38 -23.92 -23.56 3.28
C ILE A 38 -24.89 -24.56 2.65
N ASP A 39 -25.72 -24.07 1.73
CA ASP A 39 -26.61 -24.89 0.91
C ASP A 39 -26.08 -24.85 -0.54
N GLU A 40 -25.82 -26.01 -1.14
CA GLU A 40 -25.27 -26.12 -2.50
C GLU A 40 -26.28 -26.79 -3.41
N ILE A 41 -27.05 -25.96 -4.11
CA ILE A 41 -28.12 -26.39 -5.01
C ILE A 41 -27.49 -26.79 -6.34
N ALA A 42 -27.60 -28.06 -6.70
CA ALA A 42 -27.35 -28.49 -8.06
C ALA A 42 -28.48 -28.02 -8.97
N LEU A 43 -28.15 -27.25 -10.00
CA LEU A 43 -29.07 -26.83 -11.07
C LEU A 43 -28.94 -27.70 -12.33
N GLY A 44 -27.82 -28.42 -12.48
CA GLY A 44 -27.59 -29.32 -13.61
C GLY A 44 -27.08 -28.55 -14.84
N SER A 45 -27.89 -28.46 -15.88
CA SER A 45 -27.66 -27.58 -17.02
C SER A 45 -29.00 -27.10 -17.61
N VAL A 46 -28.98 -26.13 -18.53
CA VAL A 46 -30.18 -25.72 -19.28
C VAL A 46 -30.78 -26.88 -20.10
N VAL A 47 -29.96 -27.87 -20.49
CA VAL A 47 -30.39 -29.02 -21.31
C VAL A 47 -30.92 -30.16 -20.44
N GLU A 48 -30.32 -30.38 -19.27
CA GLU A 48 -30.72 -31.35 -18.25
C GLU A 48 -30.78 -30.67 -16.87
N PRO A 49 -31.86 -29.94 -16.56
CA PRO A 49 -32.05 -29.31 -15.26
C PRO A 49 -32.36 -30.36 -14.18
N THR A 50 -32.00 -30.04 -12.94
CA THR A 50 -32.41 -30.82 -11.76
C THR A 50 -33.89 -30.60 -11.42
N ALA A 51 -34.45 -31.42 -10.52
CA ALA A 51 -35.83 -31.27 -10.06
C ALA A 51 -36.09 -29.94 -9.31
N ASP A 52 -35.03 -29.32 -8.80
CA ASP A 52 -35.07 -28.06 -8.04
C ASP A 52 -34.78 -26.84 -8.93
N ALA A 53 -34.59 -27.02 -10.24
CA ALA A 53 -34.26 -25.98 -11.21
C ALA A 53 -35.32 -25.84 -12.30
N VAL A 54 -35.80 -24.62 -12.51
CA VAL A 54 -36.77 -24.29 -13.57
C VAL A 54 -36.05 -23.56 -14.69
N VAL A 55 -36.12 -24.11 -15.92
CA VAL A 55 -35.65 -23.40 -17.12
C VAL A 55 -36.74 -22.44 -17.59
N SER A 56 -36.41 -21.15 -17.68
CA SER A 56 -37.27 -20.12 -18.28
C SER A 56 -36.54 -19.34 -19.37
N THR A 57 -37.28 -18.84 -20.35
CA THR A 57 -36.77 -17.95 -21.41
C THR A 57 -37.65 -16.71 -21.48
N ASP A 58 -37.05 -15.52 -21.45
CA ASP A 58 -37.75 -14.23 -21.41
C ASP A 58 -38.82 -14.16 -20.29
N GLY A 59 -38.50 -14.74 -19.12
CA GLY A 59 -39.41 -14.84 -17.96
C GLY A 59 -40.61 -15.79 -18.12
N VAL A 60 -40.65 -16.63 -19.17
CA VAL A 60 -41.74 -17.62 -19.39
C VAL A 60 -41.26 -19.03 -19.03
N VAL A 61 -41.94 -19.65 -18.07
CA VAL A 61 -41.71 -21.05 -17.66
C VAL A 61 -42.21 -22.01 -18.73
N ALA A 62 -41.35 -22.96 -19.14
CA ALA A 62 -41.76 -24.06 -20.01
C ALA A 62 -42.63 -25.07 -19.23
N PRO A 63 -43.81 -25.49 -19.74
CA PRO A 63 -44.67 -26.45 -19.06
C PRO A 63 -44.11 -27.87 -19.11
N GLU A 64 -44.33 -28.66 -18.05
CA GLU A 64 -43.92 -30.06 -17.97
C GLU A 64 -44.38 -30.89 -19.19
N GLY A 65 -43.47 -31.71 -19.70
CA GLY A 65 -43.51 -32.16 -21.10
C GLY A 65 -44.47 -33.30 -21.45
N VAL A 66 -44.78 -33.39 -22.75
CA VAL A 66 -45.44 -34.56 -23.39
C VAL A 66 -44.73 -34.88 -24.72
N SER A 67 -44.72 -36.16 -25.09
CA SER A 67 -43.94 -36.76 -26.19
C SER A 67 -44.39 -36.42 -27.62
N GLU A 68 -43.52 -36.73 -28.59
CA GLU A 68 -43.81 -36.74 -30.03
C GLU A 68 -45.09 -37.53 -30.40
N ALA A 69 -45.97 -36.95 -31.24
CA ALA A 69 -46.68 -37.65 -32.34
C ALA A 69 -47.58 -36.71 -33.20
N GLU A 70 -47.39 -36.81 -34.52
CA GLU A 70 -48.32 -36.62 -35.66
C GLU A 70 -49.61 -35.74 -35.62
N ALA A 71 -49.70 -34.89 -36.66
CA ALA A 71 -50.81 -34.78 -37.63
C ALA A 71 -52.01 -33.79 -37.48
N THR A 72 -51.93 -32.76 -38.33
CA THR A 72 -52.99 -32.26 -39.27
C THR A 72 -54.20 -31.42 -38.80
N ALA A 73 -54.15 -30.15 -39.21
CA ALA A 73 -55.16 -29.39 -39.98
C ALA A 73 -56.59 -29.15 -39.44
N SER A 74 -56.98 -27.87 -39.32
CA SER A 74 -58.04 -27.21 -40.13
C SER A 74 -58.33 -25.76 -39.66
N GLY A 75 -58.89 -24.90 -40.53
CA GLY A 75 -59.72 -23.76 -40.09
C GLY A 75 -59.18 -22.32 -40.26
N ALA A 76 -59.15 -21.80 -41.49
CA ALA A 76 -59.30 -20.36 -41.78
C ALA A 76 -60.80 -20.06 -42.08
N PRO A 77 -61.32 -18.80 -42.10
CA PRO A 77 -60.91 -17.78 -43.08
C PRO A 77 -61.07 -16.27 -42.70
N SER A 78 -60.60 -15.38 -43.60
CA SER A 78 -61.08 -13.99 -43.84
C SER A 78 -60.79 -12.91 -42.78
N THR A 79 -60.49 -11.62 -43.05
CA THR A 79 -60.15 -10.78 -44.25
C THR A 79 -59.65 -9.41 -43.69
N ALA A 80 -58.99 -8.45 -44.38
CA ALA A 80 -58.86 -8.12 -45.81
C ALA A 80 -57.52 -7.38 -46.15
N GLU A 81 -57.35 -7.05 -47.44
CA GLU A 81 -56.26 -6.31 -48.12
C GLU A 81 -56.04 -4.84 -47.63
N SER A 82 -54.87 -4.21 -47.82
CA SER A 82 -54.36 -3.71 -49.14
C SER A 82 -52.85 -3.37 -49.16
N GLN A 83 -52.25 -3.24 -50.36
CA GLN A 83 -50.78 -3.17 -50.59
C GLN A 83 -50.28 -1.94 -51.43
N PRO A 84 -48.94 -1.72 -51.57
CA PRO A 84 -48.29 -0.52 -52.13
C PRO A 84 -47.83 -0.66 -53.61
N PRO A 85 -47.13 0.36 -54.18
CA PRO A 85 -45.66 0.27 -54.37
C PRO A 85 -44.97 1.67 -54.08
N SER A 86 -43.76 2.08 -54.50
CA SER A 86 -42.72 1.56 -55.44
C SER A 86 -41.29 2.15 -55.20
N GLU A 87 -40.28 1.27 -55.26
CA GLU A 87 -38.96 1.45 -55.94
C GLU A 87 -37.85 2.43 -55.42
N SER A 88 -36.65 2.22 -55.97
CA SER A 88 -35.31 2.84 -55.70
C SER A 88 -34.85 3.69 -56.93
N PRO A 89 -33.63 4.31 -57.08
CA PRO A 89 -32.28 3.92 -56.63
C PRO A 89 -31.32 5.09 -56.20
N ALA A 90 -29.99 4.87 -56.25
CA ALA A 90 -28.88 5.80 -55.91
C ALA A 90 -27.73 5.73 -56.97
N PRO A 91 -26.57 6.47 -56.89
CA PRO A 91 -26.12 7.56 -56.00
C PRO A 91 -25.95 8.90 -56.78
N PRO A 92 -24.81 9.63 -57.04
CA PRO A 92 -23.34 9.48 -56.77
C PRO A 92 -22.63 10.72 -56.11
N THR A 93 -21.29 10.78 -56.20
CA THR A 93 -20.30 11.83 -55.76
C THR A 93 -19.32 12.16 -56.92
N PRO A 94 -18.20 12.96 -56.81
CA PRO A 94 -17.76 14.07 -55.91
C PRO A 94 -17.10 15.30 -56.63
N GLU A 95 -16.71 16.37 -55.90
CA GLU A 95 -15.56 17.35 -56.10
C GLU A 95 -15.50 18.28 -54.85
N ALA A 96 -14.40 18.75 -54.23
CA ALA A 96 -13.12 19.40 -54.62
C ALA A 96 -13.30 20.89 -55.07
N ALA A 97 -12.50 21.92 -54.72
CA ALA A 97 -11.29 22.17 -53.87
C ALA A 97 -11.34 23.68 -53.40
N PRO A 98 -10.29 24.52 -53.12
CA PRO A 98 -8.82 24.35 -52.97
C PRO A 98 -8.16 25.04 -51.73
N PRO A 99 -6.80 24.99 -51.54
CA PRO A 99 -6.06 25.57 -50.40
C PRO A 99 -5.10 26.76 -50.76
N SER A 100 -4.31 27.24 -49.78
CA SER A 100 -3.23 28.27 -49.91
C SER A 100 -1.90 27.85 -49.24
N ALA A 101 -0.76 28.37 -49.71
CA ALA A 101 0.64 28.01 -49.35
C ALA A 101 1.60 29.22 -49.64
N VAL A 102 2.94 29.30 -49.52
CA VAL A 102 4.17 28.51 -49.13
C VAL A 102 5.34 29.57 -49.00
N PRO A 103 6.67 29.37 -48.64
CA PRO A 103 7.54 28.19 -48.49
C PRO A 103 8.16 28.06 -47.05
N GLY A 104 9.45 27.68 -46.91
CA GLY A 104 10.21 27.65 -45.63
C GLY A 104 11.73 27.34 -45.69
N GLU A 105 12.21 26.60 -46.70
CA GLU A 105 13.63 26.29 -47.04
C GLU A 105 14.49 25.41 -46.07
N GLU A 106 15.72 25.10 -46.51
CA GLU A 106 16.52 23.85 -46.34
C GLU A 106 18.00 24.17 -45.94
N PRO A 107 19.08 23.31 -46.00
CA PRO A 107 19.20 21.85 -46.22
C PRO A 107 20.25 21.06 -45.34
N GLU A 108 20.29 19.73 -45.54
CA GLU A 108 21.43 18.76 -45.53
C GLU A 108 22.44 18.53 -44.37
N GLY A 109 22.77 17.24 -44.16
CA GLY A 109 23.93 16.71 -43.43
C GLY A 109 24.06 15.17 -43.59
N ALA A 110 25.26 14.62 -43.86
CA ALA A 110 25.42 13.28 -44.44
C ALA A 110 25.75 12.10 -43.48
N SER A 111 25.46 10.87 -43.96
CA SER A 111 25.79 9.54 -43.41
C SER A 111 27.15 9.01 -43.99
N PRO A 112 27.66 7.75 -43.77
CA PRO A 112 27.14 6.59 -43.00
C PRO A 112 28.18 5.79 -42.16
N SER A 113 27.73 4.76 -41.42
CA SER A 113 28.50 3.53 -41.09
C SER A 113 27.61 2.39 -40.53
N ALA A 114 28.19 1.18 -40.46
CA ALA A 114 27.53 -0.13 -40.35
C ALA A 114 28.47 -1.10 -39.58
N THR A 115 28.14 -2.28 -39.02
CA THR A 115 26.92 -3.12 -38.80
C THR A 115 27.42 -4.34 -37.96
N PRO A 116 26.66 -5.02 -37.05
CA PRO A 116 25.23 -5.39 -37.19
C PRO A 116 24.36 -5.28 -35.91
N THR A 117 23.14 -5.81 -36.08
CA THR A 117 22.10 -6.25 -35.13
C THR A 117 22.56 -6.99 -33.87
N ASP A 118 21.90 -6.72 -32.74
CA ASP A 118 20.99 -7.69 -32.09
C ASP A 118 19.97 -6.91 -31.24
N GLU A 119 18.68 -6.94 -31.59
CA GLU A 119 17.68 -5.99 -31.05
C GLU A 119 16.54 -6.76 -30.34
N PRO A 120 16.23 -6.44 -29.06
CA PRO A 120 15.13 -7.08 -28.35
C PRO A 120 13.80 -6.55 -28.89
N VAL A 121 12.87 -7.45 -29.21
CA VAL A 121 11.53 -7.06 -29.70
C VAL A 121 10.82 -6.21 -28.66
N GLN A 122 10.69 -4.92 -28.96
CA GLN A 122 9.85 -3.99 -28.23
C GLN A 122 8.38 -4.30 -28.55
N PRO A 123 7.51 -4.51 -27.54
CA PRO A 123 6.09 -4.69 -27.82
C PRO A 123 5.52 -3.37 -28.35
N GLU A 124 4.80 -3.45 -29.48
CA GLU A 124 3.99 -2.34 -29.96
C GLU A 124 2.87 -2.05 -28.95
N ALA A 125 2.44 -0.79 -28.87
CA ALA A 125 1.31 -0.43 -28.02
C ALA A 125 0.04 -1.10 -28.58
N PRO A 126 -0.82 -1.71 -27.73
CA PRO A 126 -2.07 -2.28 -28.19
C PRO A 126 -2.95 -1.18 -28.79
N ASP A 127 -3.50 -1.47 -29.98
CA ASP A 127 -4.47 -0.61 -30.64
C ASP A 127 -5.74 -0.49 -29.79
N SER A 128 -6.49 0.60 -29.92
CA SER A 128 -7.66 0.84 -29.07
C SER A 128 -8.86 0.02 -29.51
N THR A 129 -8.92 -1.25 -29.08
CA THR A 129 -10.14 -2.07 -29.13
C THR A 129 -11.23 -1.42 -28.27
N THR A 130 -12.40 -1.20 -28.86
CA THR A 130 -13.55 -0.56 -28.21
C THR A 130 -14.24 -1.48 -27.21
N ASP A 131 -14.73 -0.91 -26.10
CA ASP A 131 -15.51 -1.61 -25.09
C ASP A 131 -16.86 -2.13 -25.64
N GLU A 132 -16.94 -3.40 -26.03
CA GLU A 132 -18.22 -4.14 -26.16
C GLU A 132 -18.29 -5.39 -25.27
N ASP A 133 -17.21 -5.74 -24.55
CA ASP A 133 -17.04 -7.03 -23.88
C ASP A 133 -17.42 -7.09 -22.38
N VAL A 134 -18.11 -6.07 -21.83
CA VAL A 134 -18.60 -6.06 -20.44
C VAL A 134 -20.11 -6.28 -20.38
N VAL A 135 -20.54 -7.38 -19.74
CA VAL A 135 -21.97 -7.62 -19.46
C VAL A 135 -22.40 -6.71 -18.32
N SER A 136 -23.32 -5.78 -18.59
CA SER A 136 -23.80 -4.82 -17.61
C SER A 136 -24.83 -5.42 -16.65
N SER A 137 -24.80 -4.97 -15.41
CA SER A 137 -25.91 -5.13 -14.46
C SER A 137 -27.14 -4.33 -14.92
N GLY A 138 -28.33 -4.92 -14.82
CA GLY A 138 -29.60 -4.28 -15.18
C GLY A 138 -30.57 -5.27 -15.82
N ALA A 139 -30.65 -5.23 -17.15
CA ALA A 139 -31.57 -6.08 -17.92
C ALA A 139 -31.10 -7.54 -18.03
N GLU A 140 -32.09 -8.43 -18.12
CA GLU A 140 -31.91 -9.84 -18.46
C GLU A 140 -31.36 -9.99 -19.90
N LEU A 141 -30.50 -10.97 -20.14
CA LEU A 141 -30.02 -11.30 -21.48
C LEU A 141 -31.16 -11.94 -22.29
N THR A 142 -31.88 -11.12 -23.07
CA THR A 142 -33.06 -11.54 -23.84
C THR A 142 -32.76 -12.68 -24.80
N GLY A 143 -33.58 -13.73 -24.78
CA GLY A 143 -33.39 -14.96 -25.55
C GLY A 143 -32.43 -15.99 -24.93
N VAL A 144 -31.87 -15.73 -23.75
CA VAL A 144 -31.05 -16.70 -22.99
C VAL A 144 -31.93 -17.50 -22.02
N PRO A 145 -31.77 -18.84 -21.92
CA PRO A 145 -32.44 -19.61 -20.88
C PRO A 145 -31.80 -19.41 -19.49
N ALA A 146 -32.61 -19.00 -18.51
CA ALA A 146 -32.21 -18.89 -17.10
C ALA A 146 -32.45 -20.21 -16.36
N LEU A 147 -31.63 -20.50 -15.33
CA LEU A 147 -31.84 -21.58 -14.36
C LEU A 147 -32.34 -20.96 -13.05
N THR A 148 -33.65 -20.87 -12.90
CA THR A 148 -34.36 -20.32 -11.73
C THR A 148 -34.43 -21.36 -10.61
N VAL A 149 -34.19 -20.95 -9.35
CA VAL A 149 -34.52 -21.73 -8.15
C VAL A 149 -35.27 -20.88 -7.13
N SER A 150 -36.57 -20.74 -7.35
CA SER A 150 -37.52 -20.17 -6.38
C SER A 150 -37.96 -21.24 -5.37
N ASP A 151 -37.65 -21.05 -4.10
CA ASP A 151 -38.08 -21.95 -3.01
C ASP A 151 -38.55 -21.13 -1.80
N ASP A 152 -39.87 -21.14 -1.58
CA ASP A 152 -40.55 -20.29 -0.60
C ASP A 152 -40.37 -20.77 0.85
N GLU A 153 -39.74 -21.92 1.11
CA GLU A 153 -39.59 -22.52 2.45
C GLU A 153 -38.15 -22.48 3.02
N ARG A 154 -37.18 -21.81 2.36
CA ARG A 154 -35.77 -21.78 2.80
C ARG A 154 -35.45 -20.79 3.92
N ASP A 155 -34.45 -21.15 4.72
CA ASP A 155 -33.76 -20.24 5.64
C ASP A 155 -33.03 -19.12 4.86
N THR A 156 -32.93 -17.92 5.45
CA THR A 156 -32.32 -16.75 4.81
C THR A 156 -30.81 -16.90 4.61
N PHE A 157 -30.32 -16.53 3.42
CA PHE A 157 -28.89 -16.42 3.11
C PHE A 157 -28.47 -14.95 2.99
N ALA A 158 -27.16 -14.67 3.04
CA ALA A 158 -26.60 -13.33 2.87
C ALA A 158 -25.51 -13.21 1.79
N SER A 159 -25.13 -14.33 1.16
CA SER A 159 -24.25 -14.34 -0.01
C SER A 159 -24.57 -15.49 -0.95
N VAL A 160 -24.28 -15.27 -2.24
CA VAL A 160 -24.46 -16.22 -3.34
C VAL A 160 -23.14 -16.38 -4.08
N GLY A 161 -22.73 -17.62 -4.36
CA GLY A 161 -21.69 -17.93 -5.34
C GLY A 161 -22.18 -18.96 -6.34
N VAL A 162 -21.62 -18.97 -7.55
CA VAL A 162 -21.99 -19.93 -8.60
C VAL A 162 -20.77 -20.74 -9.01
N THR A 163 -20.92 -22.04 -9.24
CA THR A 163 -19.85 -22.91 -9.76
C THR A 163 -20.35 -23.80 -10.90
N TRP A 164 -19.47 -24.23 -11.79
CA TRP A 164 -19.78 -25.13 -12.91
C TRP A 164 -18.58 -26.04 -13.24
N LEU A 165 -18.82 -27.14 -13.95
CA LEU A 165 -17.75 -28.02 -14.44
C LEU A 165 -16.95 -27.29 -15.52
N GLU A 166 -15.63 -27.20 -15.35
CA GLU A 166 -14.72 -26.66 -16.36
C GLU A 166 -14.60 -27.67 -17.52
N THR A 167 -14.92 -27.23 -18.74
CA THR A 167 -14.70 -28.03 -19.96
C THR A 167 -14.00 -27.18 -21.04
N PRO A 168 -13.06 -27.73 -21.83
CA PRO A 168 -12.38 -27.00 -22.92
C PRO A 168 -13.29 -26.61 -24.12
N SER A 169 -14.60 -26.69 -23.95
CA SER A 169 -15.64 -26.39 -24.93
C SER A 169 -16.57 -25.26 -24.48
N VAL A 170 -16.30 -24.66 -23.32
CA VAL A 170 -17.12 -23.61 -22.71
C VAL A 170 -16.17 -22.49 -22.23
N GLU A 171 -15.93 -21.52 -23.10
CA GLU A 171 -15.13 -20.31 -22.83
C GLU A 171 -16.05 -19.11 -22.52
N ASP A 172 -15.48 -18.03 -21.96
CA ASP A 172 -16.17 -16.76 -21.67
C ASP A 172 -17.55 -16.89 -20.99
N VAL A 173 -17.61 -17.64 -19.89
CA VAL A 173 -18.85 -17.83 -19.12
C VAL A 173 -19.29 -16.54 -18.43
N VAL A 174 -20.45 -16.05 -18.84
CA VAL A 174 -21.22 -15.00 -18.18
C VAL A 174 -22.07 -15.62 -17.08
N VAL A 175 -22.03 -15.00 -15.90
CA VAL A 175 -22.97 -15.28 -14.81
C VAL A 175 -23.74 -14.00 -14.48
N GLN A 176 -25.06 -14.09 -14.38
CA GLN A 176 -25.89 -13.05 -13.74
C GLN A 176 -26.73 -13.69 -12.64
N ILE A 177 -26.95 -12.97 -11.53
CA ILE A 177 -27.90 -13.35 -10.51
C ILE A 177 -28.89 -12.22 -10.21
N ARG A 178 -30.08 -12.57 -9.74
CA ARG A 178 -30.92 -11.66 -8.94
C ARG A 178 -31.41 -12.37 -7.69
N VAL A 179 -31.79 -11.59 -6.67
CA VAL A 179 -32.26 -12.12 -5.39
C VAL A 179 -33.56 -11.48 -4.95
N GLN A 180 -34.31 -12.23 -4.14
CA GLN A 180 -35.50 -11.75 -3.46
C GLN A 180 -35.15 -11.25 -2.06
N HIS A 181 -35.50 -10.00 -1.76
CA HIS A 181 -35.32 -9.38 -0.46
C HIS A 181 -36.38 -9.84 0.55
N LEU A 182 -36.15 -9.59 1.85
CA LEU A 182 -37.04 -9.99 2.95
C LEU A 182 -38.48 -9.42 2.89
N ASP A 183 -38.76 -8.44 2.01
CA ASP A 183 -40.10 -7.91 1.76
C ASP A 183 -40.83 -8.59 0.58
N GLY A 184 -40.18 -9.59 -0.05
CA GLY A 184 -40.67 -10.34 -1.21
C GLY A 184 -40.36 -9.70 -2.56
N ALA A 185 -39.71 -8.54 -2.61
CA ALA A 185 -39.34 -7.88 -3.86
C ALA A 185 -38.06 -8.49 -4.47
N TRP A 186 -38.07 -8.70 -5.80
CA TRP A 186 -36.88 -9.09 -6.56
C TRP A 186 -36.02 -7.85 -6.91
N GLY A 187 -34.70 -8.00 -6.79
CA GLY A 187 -33.73 -7.02 -7.25
C GLY A 187 -33.44 -7.08 -8.76
N GLU A 188 -32.66 -6.11 -9.24
CA GLU A 188 -32.13 -6.05 -10.61
C GLU A 188 -31.11 -7.17 -10.88
N TRP A 189 -30.93 -7.58 -12.15
CA TRP A 189 -29.91 -8.56 -12.51
C TRP A 189 -28.49 -7.99 -12.33
N THR A 190 -27.67 -8.67 -11.54
CA THR A 190 -26.28 -8.32 -11.28
C THR A 190 -25.36 -9.34 -11.95
N ALA A 191 -24.48 -8.88 -12.84
CA ALA A 191 -23.43 -9.72 -13.40
C ALA A 191 -22.40 -10.07 -12.31
N LEU A 192 -22.01 -11.34 -12.23
CA LEU A 192 -20.95 -11.82 -11.36
C LEU A 192 -19.71 -12.10 -12.20
N GLU A 193 -18.55 -11.62 -11.74
CA GLU A 193 -17.27 -11.93 -12.36
C GLU A 193 -16.89 -13.40 -12.06
N PRO A 194 -16.55 -14.20 -13.09
CA PRO A 194 -15.84 -15.46 -12.90
C PRO A 194 -14.55 -15.23 -12.11
N ASP A 195 -14.24 -16.14 -11.20
CA ASP A 195 -13.07 -16.10 -10.33
C ASP A 195 -12.23 -17.36 -10.52
N ASP A 196 -10.92 -17.17 -10.43
CA ASP A 196 -9.94 -18.00 -11.10
C ASP A 196 -9.81 -19.37 -10.42
N ILE A 197 -9.41 -20.42 -11.15
CA ILE A 197 -9.20 -21.77 -10.57
C ILE A 197 -7.77 -21.87 -10.04
N GLU A 198 -7.58 -21.55 -8.76
CA GLU A 198 -6.25 -21.27 -8.22
C GLU A 198 -5.72 -22.35 -7.26
N GLN A 199 -5.29 -23.43 -7.90
CA GLN A 199 -4.61 -24.63 -7.37
C GLN A 199 -5.49 -25.75 -6.79
N GLN A 200 -5.38 -26.92 -7.43
CA GLN A 200 -5.15 -28.15 -6.68
C GLN A 200 -3.66 -28.19 -6.27
N GLU A 201 -3.34 -28.31 -4.98
CA GLU A 201 -2.04 -28.78 -4.50
C GLU A 201 -2.27 -30.05 -3.65
N SER A 202 -1.84 -31.21 -4.18
CA SER A 202 -1.58 -32.45 -3.43
C SER A 202 -2.71 -33.16 -2.64
N VAL A 203 -4.00 -32.99 -2.98
CA VAL A 203 -5.02 -33.95 -2.51
C VAL A 203 -4.63 -35.36 -2.95
N THR A 204 -4.50 -36.31 -2.01
CA THR A 204 -4.08 -37.70 -2.28
C THR A 204 -5.14 -38.55 -3.00
N THR A 205 -6.21 -37.90 -3.47
CA THR A 205 -7.33 -38.46 -4.22
C THR A 205 -7.54 -37.58 -5.45
N PRO A 206 -7.37 -38.07 -6.68
CA PRO A 206 -7.62 -37.26 -7.86
C PRO A 206 -9.13 -37.14 -8.10
N SER A 207 -9.73 -36.01 -7.71
CA SER A 207 -10.97 -35.56 -8.36
C SER A 207 -10.60 -35.13 -9.78
N THR A 208 -11.08 -35.88 -10.76
CA THR A 208 -10.83 -35.64 -12.20
C THR A 208 -11.67 -34.50 -12.79
N GLU A 209 -12.55 -33.93 -11.98
CA GLU A 209 -13.45 -32.84 -12.32
C GLU A 209 -12.96 -31.57 -11.62
N VAL A 210 -12.68 -30.54 -12.42
CA VAL A 210 -12.27 -29.21 -11.96
C VAL A 210 -13.49 -28.30 -12.11
N ARG A 211 -13.76 -27.48 -11.09
CA ARG A 211 -14.92 -26.58 -11.09
C ARG A 211 -14.47 -25.13 -11.20
N ALA A 212 -14.94 -24.46 -12.23
CA ALA A 212 -14.92 -23.00 -12.32
C ALA A 212 -16.01 -22.40 -11.42
N GLY A 213 -15.97 -21.09 -11.23
CA GLY A 213 -16.98 -20.39 -10.42
C GLY A 213 -16.84 -18.88 -10.48
N THR A 214 -17.76 -18.19 -9.81
CA THR A 214 -17.67 -16.75 -9.54
C THR A 214 -16.93 -16.51 -8.22
N ALA A 215 -16.57 -15.26 -7.94
CA ALA A 215 -16.38 -14.84 -6.56
C ALA A 215 -17.75 -14.87 -5.82
N PRO A 216 -17.78 -15.04 -4.48
CA PRO A 216 -19.03 -14.93 -3.74
C PRO A 216 -19.48 -13.47 -3.70
N TYR A 217 -20.77 -13.23 -3.88
CA TYR A 217 -21.38 -11.91 -3.93
C TYR A 217 -22.22 -11.66 -2.67
N TRP A 218 -21.97 -10.55 -1.97
CA TRP A 218 -22.77 -10.10 -0.84
C TRP A 218 -24.14 -9.55 -1.28
N THR A 219 -25.20 -10.19 -0.80
CA THR A 219 -26.59 -9.80 -1.11
C THR A 219 -27.25 -9.00 0.01
N GLY A 220 -26.73 -9.11 1.24
CA GLY A 220 -27.54 -8.90 2.44
C GLY A 220 -28.59 -10.00 2.58
N ASP A 221 -29.36 -9.97 3.67
CA ASP A 221 -30.32 -11.04 3.99
C ASP A 221 -31.41 -11.16 2.90
N ALA A 222 -31.53 -12.34 2.30
CA ALA A 222 -32.37 -12.66 1.14
C ALA A 222 -33.05 -14.03 1.30
N THR A 223 -34.15 -14.24 0.58
CA THR A 223 -35.00 -15.45 0.66
C THR A 223 -35.02 -16.32 -0.60
N GLY A 224 -34.65 -15.76 -1.76
CA GLY A 224 -34.71 -16.47 -3.04
C GLY A 224 -33.66 -15.96 -4.03
N VAL A 225 -33.29 -16.79 -5.01
CA VAL A 225 -32.25 -16.51 -6.01
C VAL A 225 -32.65 -17.00 -7.39
N GLU A 226 -32.19 -16.31 -8.43
CA GLU A 226 -32.20 -16.84 -9.80
C GLU A 226 -30.82 -16.62 -10.42
N ALA A 227 -30.40 -17.54 -11.30
CA ALA A 227 -29.10 -17.50 -11.97
C ALA A 227 -29.23 -17.71 -13.49
N VAL A 228 -28.50 -16.89 -14.25
CA VAL A 228 -28.20 -17.10 -15.66
C VAL A 228 -26.73 -17.48 -15.75
N VAL A 229 -26.41 -18.58 -16.43
CA VAL A 229 -25.04 -19.12 -16.54
C VAL A 229 -24.83 -19.62 -17.98
N GLN A 230 -24.03 -18.92 -18.79
CA GLN A 230 -23.87 -19.20 -20.22
C GLN A 230 -22.51 -18.72 -20.75
N GLY A 231 -21.88 -19.48 -21.65
CA GLY A 231 -20.75 -19.00 -22.47
C GLY A 231 -21.20 -17.90 -23.45
N ARG A 232 -20.35 -16.90 -23.70
CA ARG A 232 -20.63 -15.76 -24.60
C ARG A 232 -20.91 -16.17 -26.06
N ASP A 233 -20.46 -17.36 -26.47
CA ASP A 233 -20.74 -17.97 -27.77
C ASP A 233 -22.12 -18.68 -27.84
N GLY A 234 -22.81 -18.79 -26.71
CA GLY A 234 -24.07 -19.51 -26.54
C GLY A 234 -23.95 -20.88 -25.87
N ALA A 235 -22.73 -21.35 -25.54
CA ALA A 235 -22.52 -22.63 -24.87
C ALA A 235 -23.13 -22.67 -23.46
N VAL A 236 -23.52 -23.86 -23.00
CA VAL A 236 -24.13 -24.07 -21.69
C VAL A 236 -23.14 -24.84 -20.80
N PRO A 237 -22.72 -24.30 -19.64
CA PRO A 237 -21.91 -25.04 -18.68
C PRO A 237 -22.65 -26.24 -18.08
N GLU A 238 -21.91 -27.30 -17.75
CA GLU A 238 -22.43 -28.52 -17.12
C GLU A 238 -22.21 -28.52 -15.60
N ASP A 239 -23.01 -29.30 -14.86
CA ASP A 239 -23.04 -29.35 -13.38
C ASP A 239 -22.97 -27.95 -12.75
N VAL A 240 -23.85 -27.06 -13.20
CA VAL A 240 -24.05 -25.73 -12.61
C VAL A 240 -24.62 -25.89 -11.21
N ARG A 241 -24.04 -25.17 -10.24
CA ARG A 241 -24.48 -25.14 -8.85
C ARG A 241 -24.50 -23.72 -8.32
N VAL A 242 -25.50 -23.43 -7.50
CA VAL A 242 -25.59 -22.19 -6.73
C VAL A 242 -25.35 -22.51 -5.26
N THR A 243 -24.34 -21.85 -4.68
CA THR A 243 -24.02 -21.92 -3.26
C THR A 243 -24.69 -20.74 -2.56
N LEU A 244 -25.63 -21.03 -1.66
CA LEU A 244 -26.23 -20.07 -0.74
C LEU A 244 -25.52 -20.15 0.61
N ILE A 245 -25.20 -18.99 1.20
CA ILE A 245 -24.43 -18.91 2.44
C ILE A 245 -25.12 -17.97 3.43
N ASP A 246 -25.47 -18.48 4.61
CA ASP A 246 -25.59 -17.64 5.81
C ASP A 246 -24.25 -17.68 6.57
N PRO A 247 -23.50 -16.57 6.63
CA PRO A 247 -22.30 -16.47 7.46
C PRO A 247 -22.57 -16.45 8.97
N GLY A 248 -23.83 -16.55 9.39
CA GLY A 248 -24.26 -16.42 10.77
C GLY A 248 -24.08 -15.00 11.31
N THR A 249 -24.42 -14.80 12.58
CA THR A 249 -24.27 -13.51 13.27
C THR A 249 -23.56 -13.65 14.62
N SER A 250 -22.83 -12.61 15.02
CA SER A 250 -22.14 -12.55 16.30
C SER A 250 -21.79 -11.12 16.71
N ALA A 251 -21.27 -10.95 17.93
CA ALA A 251 -20.72 -9.66 18.37
C ALA A 251 -19.44 -9.23 17.62
N ALA A 252 -18.91 -10.05 16.70
CA ALA A 252 -17.90 -9.62 15.72
C ALA A 252 -18.48 -8.75 14.59
N ASP A 253 -19.80 -8.69 14.45
CA ASP A 253 -20.46 -7.87 13.44
C ASP A 253 -20.59 -6.41 13.95
N ASP A 254 -20.81 -6.24 15.25
CA ASP A 254 -20.67 -4.98 16.02
C ASP A 254 -19.19 -4.49 16.15
N LEU A 255 -18.37 -4.61 15.09
CA LEU A 255 -16.93 -4.28 15.09
C LEU A 255 -16.65 -2.76 15.05
N ALA A 256 -17.19 -2.06 16.04
CA ALA A 256 -17.06 -0.63 16.29
C ALA A 256 -15.63 -0.23 16.72
N SER A 257 -14.69 -0.24 15.78
CA SER A 257 -13.38 0.42 15.89
C SER A 257 -12.51 -0.04 17.09
N THR A 258 -12.51 -1.32 17.43
CA THR A 258 -11.56 -1.87 18.41
C THR A 258 -10.15 -1.89 17.83
N ALA A 259 -9.30 -0.97 18.27
CA ALA A 259 -7.90 -0.88 17.84
C ALA A 259 -7.14 -2.21 18.10
N PRO A 260 -6.56 -2.85 17.07
CA PRO A 260 -5.77 -4.08 17.22
C PRO A 260 -4.50 -3.89 18.05
N LEU A 261 -3.97 -5.01 18.54
CA LEU A 261 -2.89 -5.02 19.54
C LEU A 261 -1.52 -4.61 18.97
N ASP A 262 -0.84 -3.76 19.74
CA ASP A 262 0.53 -3.30 19.50
C ASP A 262 1.53 -4.46 19.66
N GLN A 263 2.25 -4.82 18.58
CA GLN A 263 3.32 -5.81 18.59
C GLN A 263 4.65 -5.19 18.15
N ALA A 264 5.55 -5.03 19.12
CA ALA A 264 6.86 -4.44 18.88
C ALA A 264 7.80 -5.41 18.15
N ASN A 265 8.32 -5.00 16.98
CA ASN A 265 9.53 -5.57 16.40
C ASN A 265 10.27 -4.53 15.55
N ALA A 266 11.53 -4.80 15.21
CA ALA A 266 12.45 -3.78 14.66
C ALA A 266 12.35 -3.51 13.14
N ALA A 267 11.19 -3.82 12.54
CA ALA A 267 10.82 -3.47 11.16
C ALA A 267 9.78 -2.33 11.20
N MET A 268 9.05 -2.10 10.09
CA MET A 268 7.87 -1.23 10.14
C MET A 268 6.85 -1.80 11.12
N ALA A 269 6.11 -0.94 11.84
CA ALA A 269 5.01 -1.39 12.68
C ALA A 269 3.90 -2.01 11.81
N MET A 270 3.35 -3.16 12.22
CA MET A 270 2.20 -3.75 11.52
C MET A 270 1.01 -2.78 11.64
N PRO A 271 0.28 -2.47 10.56
CA PRO A 271 -0.92 -1.66 10.66
C PRO A 271 -1.99 -2.40 11.47
N ALA A 272 -3.06 -1.68 11.84
CA ALA A 272 -4.22 -2.25 12.49
C ALA A 272 -4.88 -3.35 11.63
N VAL A 273 -4.69 -4.62 12.00
CA VAL A 273 -5.34 -5.78 11.38
C VAL A 273 -6.38 -6.39 12.33
N ILE A 274 -7.59 -6.60 11.82
CA ILE A 274 -8.64 -7.40 12.45
C ILE A 274 -8.30 -8.88 12.19
N THR A 275 -7.88 -9.58 13.24
CA THR A 275 -7.45 -10.99 13.17
C THR A 275 -8.61 -11.94 12.86
N ARG A 276 -8.31 -13.17 12.40
CA ARG A 276 -9.32 -14.24 12.16
C ARG A 276 -10.27 -14.43 13.34
N ALA A 277 -9.71 -14.48 14.55
CA ALA A 277 -10.44 -14.60 15.80
C ALA A 277 -11.34 -13.39 16.15
N GLN A 278 -11.12 -12.22 15.54
CA GLN A 278 -11.94 -11.02 15.74
C GLN A 278 -13.08 -10.88 14.74
N TRP A 279 -12.96 -11.38 13.51
CA TRP A 279 -14.06 -11.38 12.53
C TRP A 279 -14.93 -12.66 12.57
N GLY A 280 -14.55 -13.63 13.42
CA GLY A 280 -15.35 -14.82 13.72
C GLY A 280 -15.04 -16.03 12.83
N ALA A 281 -13.83 -16.10 12.27
CA ALA A 281 -13.40 -17.19 11.38
C ALA A 281 -13.65 -18.58 11.97
N ASP A 282 -14.16 -19.49 11.14
CA ASP A 282 -14.34 -20.87 11.54
C ASP A 282 -13.17 -21.74 11.09
N GLU A 283 -12.20 -21.95 11.99
CA GLU A 283 -11.03 -22.78 11.70
C GLU A 283 -11.38 -24.28 11.55
N ARG A 284 -12.66 -24.69 11.71
CA ARG A 284 -13.12 -26.09 11.53
C ARG A 284 -13.41 -26.45 10.06
N ILE A 285 -13.74 -25.47 9.22
CA ILE A 285 -13.94 -25.70 7.77
C ILE A 285 -12.62 -25.69 6.98
N MET A 286 -11.49 -25.41 7.65
CA MET A 286 -10.16 -25.59 7.09
C MET A 286 -9.79 -27.06 7.01
N ASN A 287 -9.65 -27.57 5.78
CA ASN A 287 -9.26 -28.96 5.48
C ASN A 287 -7.83 -29.08 4.90
N TRP A 288 -7.00 -28.06 5.12
CA TRP A 288 -5.67 -27.85 4.52
C TRP A 288 -4.60 -27.46 5.56
N ASP A 289 -3.36 -27.92 5.35
CA ASP A 289 -2.18 -27.56 6.15
C ASP A 289 -1.43 -26.35 5.52
N PRO A 290 -1.11 -25.28 6.27
CA PRO A 290 -0.57 -24.06 5.69
C PRO A 290 0.86 -24.20 5.15
N GLU A 291 1.03 -23.82 3.88
CA GLU A 291 2.32 -23.81 3.17
C GLU A 291 3.06 -22.47 3.26
N TYR A 292 4.40 -22.51 3.16
CA TYR A 292 5.27 -21.33 3.37
C TYR A 292 6.35 -21.21 2.29
N ALA A 293 6.37 -20.08 1.57
CA ALA A 293 7.41 -19.79 0.59
C ALA A 293 8.76 -19.48 1.26
N PRO A 294 9.91 -19.65 0.58
CA PRO A 294 11.22 -19.31 1.17
C PRO A 294 11.44 -17.81 1.45
N THR A 295 10.70 -16.93 0.79
CA THR A 295 10.70 -15.46 0.97
C THR A 295 9.48 -14.85 0.27
N ILE A 296 9.14 -13.60 0.60
CA ILE A 296 8.32 -12.75 -0.28
C ILE A 296 9.21 -12.09 -1.34
N LYS A 297 8.65 -11.82 -2.51
CA LYS A 297 9.27 -11.10 -3.64
C LYS A 297 8.41 -9.96 -4.18
N ALA A 298 7.08 -10.03 -4.01
CA ALA A 298 6.11 -9.10 -4.56
C ALA A 298 4.78 -9.15 -3.80
N ALA A 299 3.88 -8.22 -4.11
CA ALA A 299 2.47 -8.24 -3.72
C ALA A 299 1.57 -8.19 -4.96
N THR A 300 0.46 -8.92 -4.92
CA THR A 300 -0.56 -8.97 -5.97
C THR A 300 -1.82 -8.27 -5.47
N LEU A 301 -2.31 -7.29 -6.22
CA LEU A 301 -3.52 -6.54 -5.90
C LEU A 301 -4.74 -7.17 -6.58
N HIS A 302 -5.80 -7.33 -5.79
CA HIS A 302 -7.10 -7.92 -6.16
C HIS A 302 -8.26 -7.02 -5.79
N HIS A 303 -9.45 -7.41 -6.22
CA HIS A 303 -10.73 -6.98 -5.64
C HIS A 303 -11.62 -8.21 -5.43
N THR A 304 -12.81 -8.02 -4.86
CA THR A 304 -13.90 -9.00 -4.91
C THR A 304 -15.01 -8.52 -5.86
N ALA A 305 -15.94 -9.40 -6.20
CA ALA A 305 -17.08 -9.05 -7.06
C ALA A 305 -18.20 -8.26 -6.32
N ASP A 306 -18.08 -8.06 -5.00
CA ASP A 306 -19.15 -7.51 -4.16
C ASP A 306 -19.68 -6.14 -4.60
N GLY A 307 -20.99 -5.93 -4.43
CA GLY A 307 -21.60 -4.61 -4.57
C GLY A 307 -21.00 -3.60 -3.59
N ASN A 308 -20.61 -2.42 -4.06
CA ASN A 308 -20.00 -1.37 -3.22
C ASN A 308 -20.97 -0.68 -2.23
N ASN A 309 -22.15 -1.24 -1.97
CA ASN A 309 -23.21 -0.69 -1.11
C ASN A 309 -23.10 -1.08 0.38
N TYR A 310 -22.38 -2.16 0.74
CA TYR A 310 -22.27 -2.71 2.11
C TYR A 310 -21.98 -1.69 3.24
N GLY A 311 -22.51 -1.92 4.44
CA GLY A 311 -22.19 -1.18 5.66
C GLY A 311 -20.89 -1.63 6.33
N PRO A 312 -20.38 -0.90 7.34
CA PRO A 312 -19.20 -1.33 8.08
C PRO A 312 -19.45 -2.60 8.91
N ASP A 313 -20.69 -2.84 9.32
CA ASP A 313 -21.04 -3.94 10.23
C ASP A 313 -21.27 -5.25 9.46
N ASP A 314 -21.60 -5.17 8.16
CA ASP A 314 -21.69 -6.31 7.23
C ASP A 314 -20.35 -7.02 7.02
N VAL A 315 -19.22 -6.32 7.12
CA VAL A 315 -17.93 -6.83 6.62
C VAL A 315 -17.44 -8.08 7.36
N ALA A 316 -17.78 -8.25 8.64
CA ALA A 316 -17.46 -9.49 9.34
C ALA A 316 -18.27 -10.68 8.81
N ARG A 317 -19.54 -10.47 8.43
CA ARG A 317 -20.37 -11.46 7.73
C ARG A 317 -19.81 -11.75 6.33
N MET A 318 -19.43 -10.72 5.56
CA MET A 318 -18.79 -10.88 4.24
C MET A 318 -17.51 -11.71 4.30
N MET A 319 -16.62 -11.45 5.28
CA MET A 319 -15.39 -12.23 5.49
C MET A 319 -15.69 -13.72 5.73
N ARG A 320 -16.75 -14.04 6.48
CA ARG A 320 -17.19 -15.42 6.72
C ARG A 320 -17.83 -16.06 5.48
N SER A 321 -18.59 -15.32 4.68
CA SER A 321 -19.10 -15.80 3.38
C SER A 321 -17.96 -16.14 2.42
N ILE A 322 -16.93 -15.28 2.36
CA ILE A 322 -15.72 -15.51 1.56
C ILE A 322 -14.95 -16.74 2.09
N GLN A 323 -14.85 -16.93 3.40
CA GLN A 323 -14.24 -18.13 3.99
C GLN A 323 -15.01 -19.40 3.62
N ALA A 324 -16.33 -19.41 3.82
CA ALA A 324 -17.22 -20.53 3.55
C ALA A 324 -17.12 -20.97 2.07
N PHE A 325 -17.29 -20.02 1.15
CA PHE A 325 -17.25 -20.29 -0.29
C PHE A 325 -15.88 -20.80 -0.75
N HIS A 326 -14.78 -20.15 -0.35
CA HIS A 326 -13.43 -20.56 -0.75
C HIS A 326 -13.03 -21.91 -0.16
N SER A 327 -13.38 -22.19 1.10
CA SER A 327 -12.97 -23.43 1.79
C SER A 327 -13.78 -24.65 1.33
N VAL A 328 -15.09 -24.47 1.13
CA VAL A 328 -16.03 -25.58 0.90
C VAL A 328 -16.37 -25.76 -0.59
N SER A 329 -17.04 -24.79 -1.23
CA SER A 329 -17.50 -24.94 -2.63
C SER A 329 -16.41 -24.71 -3.70
N ARG A 330 -15.36 -23.93 -3.40
CA ARG A 330 -14.15 -23.83 -4.26
C ARG A 330 -13.04 -24.82 -3.89
N GLY A 331 -13.06 -25.37 -2.67
CA GLY A 331 -12.11 -26.38 -2.19
C GLY A 331 -10.69 -25.87 -1.93
N TRP A 332 -10.46 -24.56 -1.79
CA TRP A 332 -9.12 -23.95 -1.60
C TRP A 332 -8.57 -24.08 -0.18
N GLY A 333 -9.30 -24.73 0.73
CA GLY A 333 -8.94 -24.99 2.13
C GLY A 333 -9.03 -23.80 3.07
N ASP A 334 -8.99 -22.57 2.57
CA ASP A 334 -9.20 -21.30 3.30
C ASP A 334 -9.36 -20.14 2.29
N ILE A 335 -9.67 -18.93 2.76
CA ILE A 335 -9.64 -17.69 1.96
C ILE A 335 -8.35 -17.63 1.12
N GLY A 336 -8.48 -17.38 -0.19
CA GLY A 336 -7.35 -17.35 -1.12
C GLY A 336 -6.34 -16.22 -0.85
N TYR A 337 -6.84 -15.02 -0.58
CA TYR A 337 -6.03 -13.84 -0.28
C TYR A 337 -5.40 -13.89 1.12
N ASN A 338 -4.17 -13.41 1.27
CA ASN A 338 -3.55 -13.28 2.60
C ASN A 338 -4.24 -12.20 3.44
N VAL A 339 -4.68 -11.10 2.79
CA VAL A 339 -5.31 -9.94 3.44
C VAL A 339 -6.46 -9.43 2.58
N ILE A 340 -7.54 -9.03 3.24
CA ILE A 340 -8.66 -8.31 2.63
C ILE A 340 -8.75 -6.90 3.26
N VAL A 341 -8.97 -5.87 2.46
CA VAL A 341 -9.10 -4.47 2.88
C VAL A 341 -10.45 -3.94 2.43
N ASP A 342 -11.20 -3.32 3.35
CA ASP A 342 -12.50 -2.76 3.02
C ASP A 342 -12.44 -1.28 2.58
N LYS A 343 -13.55 -0.77 2.04
CA LYS A 343 -13.68 0.61 1.56
C LYS A 343 -13.59 1.67 2.67
N PHE A 344 -13.72 1.26 3.93
CA PHE A 344 -13.53 2.11 5.11
C PHE A 344 -12.05 2.17 5.55
N GLY A 345 -11.18 1.34 4.97
CA GLY A 345 -9.75 1.26 5.28
C GLY A 345 -9.41 0.34 6.45
N ARG A 346 -10.33 -0.54 6.88
CA ARG A 346 -10.03 -1.61 7.83
C ARG A 346 -9.35 -2.77 7.08
N ILE A 347 -8.39 -3.40 7.75
CA ILE A 347 -7.57 -4.49 7.21
C ILE A 347 -7.93 -5.77 7.96
N TYR A 348 -8.22 -6.84 7.24
CA TYR A 348 -8.61 -8.13 7.78
C TYR A 348 -7.56 -9.19 7.45
N GLU A 349 -7.22 -10.02 8.43
CA GLU A 349 -6.42 -11.22 8.21
C GLU A 349 -7.25 -12.22 7.41
N GLY A 350 -6.82 -12.51 6.18
CA GLY A 350 -7.40 -13.55 5.32
C GLY A 350 -6.80 -14.90 5.68
N ARG A 351 -6.06 -15.50 4.74
CA ARG A 351 -5.48 -16.85 4.87
C ARG A 351 -4.70 -17.08 6.17
N TYR A 352 -5.07 -18.14 6.89
CA TYR A 352 -4.40 -18.66 8.09
C TYR A 352 -2.95 -19.06 7.81
N GLY A 353 -2.08 -18.92 8.82
CA GLY A 353 -0.63 -19.14 8.74
C GLY A 353 0.20 -17.97 9.31
N GLY A 354 -0.47 -16.87 9.61
CA GLY A 354 0.08 -15.69 10.29
C GLY A 354 0.74 -14.71 9.32
N LEU A 355 0.26 -13.46 9.33
CA LEU A 355 0.69 -12.44 8.35
C LEU A 355 2.18 -12.09 8.38
N SER A 356 2.90 -12.35 9.47
CA SER A 356 4.35 -12.16 9.56
C SER A 356 5.15 -13.29 8.89
N SER A 357 4.51 -14.43 8.61
CA SER A 357 5.09 -15.59 7.92
C SER A 357 4.96 -15.50 6.39
N THR A 358 5.68 -16.32 5.65
CA THR A 358 5.65 -16.40 4.17
C THR A 358 4.51 -17.26 3.63
N VAL A 359 3.33 -17.23 4.26
CA VAL A 359 2.24 -18.16 3.94
C VAL A 359 1.73 -18.00 2.49
N VAL A 360 1.64 -19.12 1.78
CA VAL A 360 1.27 -19.19 0.36
C VAL A 360 -0.25 -19.01 0.21
N GLY A 361 -0.64 -18.12 -0.69
CA GLY A 361 -2.04 -17.86 -1.04
C GLY A 361 -2.65 -18.86 -2.02
N ALA A 362 -3.94 -18.71 -2.27
CA ALA A 362 -4.63 -19.21 -3.45
C ALA A 362 -5.29 -18.00 -4.15
N HIS A 363 -4.46 -17.14 -4.75
CA HIS A 363 -4.83 -15.82 -5.25
C HIS A 363 -4.08 -15.38 -6.53
N ALA A 364 -3.27 -16.23 -7.16
CA ALA A 364 -2.74 -15.99 -8.50
C ALA A 364 -2.28 -17.31 -9.12
N GLY A 365 -2.96 -17.75 -10.18
CA GLY A 365 -2.74 -19.01 -10.89
C GLY A 365 -1.29 -19.14 -11.35
N GLY A 366 -0.55 -20.06 -10.74
CA GLY A 366 0.89 -20.23 -10.99
C GLY A 366 1.82 -19.18 -10.35
N PHE A 367 1.31 -18.15 -9.66
CA PHE A 367 2.10 -17.07 -9.03
C PHE A 367 1.91 -16.94 -7.51
N ASN A 368 1.10 -17.78 -6.86
CA ASN A 368 0.91 -17.87 -5.41
C ASN A 368 2.22 -17.93 -4.59
N THR A 369 3.25 -18.63 -5.08
CA THR A 369 4.50 -18.78 -4.33
C THR A 369 5.36 -17.51 -4.37
N SER A 370 5.77 -17.03 -3.19
CA SER A 370 6.56 -15.82 -2.96
C SER A 370 5.86 -14.48 -3.28
N THR A 371 4.54 -14.48 -3.48
CA THR A 371 3.73 -13.26 -3.56
C THR A 371 2.99 -13.01 -2.23
N PHE A 372 2.25 -11.90 -2.16
CA PHE A 372 1.38 -11.55 -1.04
C PHE A 372 0.10 -10.93 -1.59
N GLY A 373 -1.01 -11.67 -1.50
CA GLY A 373 -2.29 -11.28 -2.07
C GLY A 373 -3.04 -10.35 -1.14
N VAL A 374 -3.33 -9.14 -1.64
CA VAL A 374 -4.13 -8.13 -0.95
C VAL A 374 -5.36 -7.84 -1.80
N SER A 375 -6.54 -8.20 -1.31
CA SER A 375 -7.81 -7.93 -2.01
C SER A 375 -8.52 -6.71 -1.44
N MET A 376 -9.15 -5.96 -2.34
CA MET A 376 -9.99 -4.81 -2.07
C MET A 376 -11.46 -5.24 -2.10
N LEU A 377 -12.13 -5.26 -0.94
CA LEU A 377 -13.51 -5.74 -0.84
C LEU A 377 -14.48 -4.80 -1.57
N GLY A 378 -15.13 -5.29 -2.62
CA GLY A 378 -16.00 -4.51 -3.51
C GLY A 378 -15.51 -4.44 -4.95
N ASN A 379 -16.44 -4.29 -5.91
CA ASN A 379 -16.14 -4.25 -7.33
C ASN A 379 -15.40 -2.95 -7.74
N TYR A 380 -14.10 -3.00 -8.03
CA TYR A 380 -13.32 -1.83 -8.46
C TYR A 380 -13.08 -1.74 -9.98
N ASP A 381 -13.89 -2.46 -10.77
CA ASP A 381 -14.06 -2.15 -12.18
C ASP A 381 -15.19 -1.11 -12.38
N THR A 382 -16.28 -1.24 -11.64
CA THR A 382 -17.44 -0.32 -11.70
C THR A 382 -17.33 0.93 -10.82
N ALA A 383 -16.46 0.94 -9.80
CA ALA A 383 -16.31 2.07 -8.86
C ALA A 383 -14.84 2.39 -8.51
N GLN A 384 -14.56 3.60 -8.03
CA GLN A 384 -13.21 4.01 -7.62
C GLN A 384 -12.86 3.57 -6.19
N PRO A 385 -11.66 2.98 -5.93
CA PRO A 385 -11.18 2.70 -4.58
C PRO A 385 -11.08 3.97 -3.72
N PRO A 386 -11.76 4.05 -2.57
CA PRO A 386 -11.65 5.20 -1.67
C PRO A 386 -10.24 5.37 -1.10
N GLN A 387 -9.86 6.60 -0.77
CA GLN A 387 -8.51 6.87 -0.28
C GLN A 387 -8.16 6.12 1.02
N ALA A 388 -9.14 5.82 1.86
CA ALA A 388 -8.95 5.01 3.07
C ALA A 388 -8.43 3.60 2.75
N MET A 389 -9.06 2.93 1.79
CA MET A 389 -8.63 1.63 1.26
C MET A 389 -7.24 1.71 0.63
N VAL A 390 -7.00 2.67 -0.28
CA VAL A 390 -5.68 2.82 -0.95
C VAL A 390 -4.56 3.07 0.08
N ASN A 391 -4.84 3.86 1.13
CA ASN A 391 -3.92 4.08 2.24
C ASN A 391 -3.66 2.81 3.06
N ALA A 392 -4.67 1.96 3.27
CA ALA A 392 -4.59 0.72 4.03
C ALA A 392 -3.86 -0.40 3.26
N VAL A 393 -4.18 -0.59 1.97
CA VAL A 393 -3.42 -1.45 1.03
C VAL A 393 -1.95 -1.03 1.02
N SER A 394 -1.67 0.26 0.88
CA SER A 394 -0.30 0.79 0.91
C SER A 394 0.39 0.62 2.27
N ALA A 395 -0.36 0.51 3.38
CA ALA A 395 0.19 0.27 4.70
C ALA A 395 0.64 -1.19 4.88
N ILE A 396 -0.23 -2.14 4.54
CA ILE A 396 0.06 -3.58 4.73
C ILE A 396 1.14 -4.07 3.77
N ILE A 397 1.18 -3.57 2.52
CA ILE A 397 2.25 -3.90 1.57
C ILE A 397 3.60 -3.32 2.03
N ALA A 398 3.64 -2.07 2.51
CA ALA A 398 4.88 -1.48 3.03
C ALA A 398 5.43 -2.23 4.25
N TRP A 399 4.54 -2.59 5.17
CA TRP A 399 4.89 -3.44 6.29
C TRP A 399 5.44 -4.79 5.83
N LYS A 400 4.70 -5.51 4.98
CA LYS A 400 5.10 -6.83 4.48
C LYS A 400 6.44 -6.79 3.76
N PHE A 401 6.70 -5.74 2.99
CA PHE A 401 7.95 -5.58 2.24
C PHE A 401 9.16 -5.33 3.16
N SER A 402 8.99 -4.60 4.27
CA SER A 402 10.06 -4.41 5.26
C SER A 402 10.51 -5.70 5.96
N LEU A 403 9.63 -6.71 6.05
CA LEU A 403 10.00 -8.01 6.61
C LEU A 403 10.94 -8.83 5.69
N TYR A 404 11.04 -8.47 4.40
CA TYR A 404 11.81 -9.25 3.40
C TYR A 404 12.71 -8.37 2.49
N GLY A 405 12.86 -7.08 2.79
CA GLY A 405 13.71 -6.15 2.01
C GLY A 405 13.26 -5.91 0.58
N VAL A 406 11.95 -5.98 0.28
CA VAL A 406 11.42 -5.87 -1.09
C VAL A 406 11.29 -4.40 -1.49
N ASN A 407 12.03 -3.98 -2.52
CA ASN A 407 11.95 -2.62 -3.06
C ASN A 407 10.59 -2.39 -3.78
N PRO A 408 9.73 -1.47 -3.32
CA PRO A 408 8.40 -1.24 -3.90
C PRO A 408 8.39 -0.48 -5.25
N ASN A 409 9.51 0.14 -5.61
CA ASN A 409 9.74 0.72 -6.94
C ASN A 409 10.58 -0.21 -7.84
N GLY A 410 10.86 -1.43 -7.38
CA GLY A 410 11.66 -2.42 -8.10
C GLY A 410 10.84 -3.30 -9.03
N THR A 411 11.56 -4.15 -9.77
CA THR A 411 11.01 -5.33 -10.43
C THR A 411 11.58 -6.60 -9.80
N THR A 412 10.89 -7.72 -10.00
CA THR A 412 11.33 -9.05 -9.56
C THR A 412 11.06 -10.08 -10.65
N VAL A 413 11.69 -11.26 -10.54
CA VAL A 413 11.42 -12.39 -11.44
C VAL A 413 10.70 -13.49 -10.67
N LEU A 414 9.45 -13.71 -11.07
CA LEU A 414 8.64 -14.84 -10.65
C LEU A 414 8.75 -15.97 -11.69
N THR A 415 8.22 -17.13 -11.38
CA THR A 415 8.22 -18.29 -12.28
C THR A 415 6.87 -18.96 -12.18
N SER A 416 6.14 -19.03 -13.29
CA SER A 416 4.78 -19.55 -13.31
C SER A 416 4.77 -21.04 -12.99
N GLY A 417 3.86 -21.47 -12.12
CA GLY A 417 3.43 -22.87 -12.00
C GLY A 417 2.51 -23.32 -13.15
N GLY A 418 1.92 -22.37 -13.89
CA GLY A 418 0.84 -22.62 -14.84
C GLY A 418 -0.48 -23.00 -14.15
N GLY A 419 -1.43 -23.50 -14.94
CA GLY A 419 -2.76 -23.92 -14.48
C GLY A 419 -3.79 -22.79 -14.45
N GLY A 420 -5.07 -23.16 -14.54
CA GLY A 420 -6.21 -22.23 -14.54
C GLY A 420 -6.06 -21.10 -15.57
N THR A 421 -6.40 -19.89 -15.14
CA THR A 421 -6.37 -18.64 -15.91
C THR A 421 -4.96 -18.08 -16.18
N SER A 422 -3.89 -18.77 -15.75
CA SER A 422 -2.53 -18.25 -15.81
C SER A 422 -2.08 -17.94 -17.24
N ARG A 423 -1.78 -16.67 -17.53
CA ARG A 423 -1.34 -16.18 -18.86
C ARG A 423 0.04 -16.70 -19.28
N TYR A 424 0.69 -17.48 -18.41
CA TYR A 424 2.07 -17.94 -18.57
C TYR A 424 2.19 -19.43 -18.27
N ALA A 425 2.64 -20.21 -19.26
CA ALA A 425 2.86 -21.64 -19.13
C ALA A 425 3.84 -22.02 -17.99
N ALA A 426 3.67 -23.22 -17.44
CA ALA A 426 4.50 -23.73 -16.35
C ALA A 426 6.01 -23.64 -16.65
N GLY A 427 6.78 -23.11 -15.70
CA GLY A 427 8.21 -22.83 -15.83
C GLY A 427 8.57 -21.51 -16.51
N ALA A 428 7.61 -20.76 -17.08
CA ALA A 428 7.88 -19.45 -17.68
C ALA A 428 8.38 -18.44 -16.63
N ARG A 429 9.43 -17.68 -16.96
CA ARG A 429 10.04 -16.69 -16.07
C ARG A 429 9.57 -15.30 -16.47
N VAL A 430 8.83 -14.63 -15.58
CA VAL A 430 8.20 -13.33 -15.87
C VAL A 430 8.81 -12.25 -14.98
N THR A 431 9.20 -11.14 -15.60
CA THR A 431 9.69 -9.94 -14.91
C THR A 431 8.51 -9.00 -14.66
N LEU A 432 8.18 -8.78 -13.39
CA LEU A 432 7.03 -7.97 -12.96
C LEU A 432 7.50 -6.84 -12.05
N PRO A 433 6.78 -5.71 -11.95
CA PRO A 433 6.91 -4.78 -10.83
C PRO A 433 6.71 -5.53 -9.50
N THR A 434 7.36 -5.12 -8.42
CA THR A 434 7.16 -5.78 -7.11
C THR A 434 5.75 -5.59 -6.55
N ILE A 435 4.95 -4.65 -7.04
CA ILE A 435 3.52 -4.53 -6.75
C ILE A 435 2.78 -4.53 -8.08
N PHE A 436 1.96 -5.54 -8.36
CA PHE A 436 1.27 -5.74 -9.64
C PHE A 436 -0.21 -6.10 -9.43
N GLY A 437 -1.05 -5.92 -10.46
CA GLY A 437 -2.47 -6.29 -10.42
C GLY A 437 -2.67 -7.70 -10.96
N HIS A 438 -3.73 -8.41 -10.56
CA HIS A 438 -3.87 -9.81 -10.98
C HIS A 438 -3.88 -10.01 -12.50
N ARG A 439 -4.54 -9.12 -13.26
CA ARG A 439 -4.54 -9.08 -14.73
C ARG A 439 -3.16 -9.04 -15.41
N ASP A 440 -2.09 -8.73 -14.66
CA ASP A 440 -0.70 -8.81 -15.12
C ASP A 440 -0.19 -10.27 -15.22
N VAL A 441 -0.88 -11.25 -14.63
CA VAL A 441 -0.52 -12.68 -14.64
C VAL A 441 -1.68 -13.66 -14.90
N GLY A 442 -2.91 -13.33 -14.53
CA GLY A 442 -4.13 -14.12 -14.77
C GLY A 442 -5.04 -13.49 -15.83
N SER A 443 -5.82 -14.30 -16.54
CA SER A 443 -6.85 -13.87 -17.49
C SER A 443 -8.13 -13.43 -16.76
N THR A 444 -8.05 -12.28 -16.09
CA THR A 444 -9.07 -11.79 -15.15
C THR A 444 -9.27 -10.27 -15.25
N ALA A 445 -10.41 -9.78 -14.78
CA ALA A 445 -10.62 -8.34 -14.55
C ALA A 445 -9.84 -7.82 -13.34
N CYS A 446 -9.47 -8.65 -12.36
CA CYS A 446 -8.83 -8.21 -11.12
C CYS A 446 -7.56 -7.34 -11.34
N PRO A 447 -7.38 -6.19 -10.64
CA PRO A 447 -8.15 -5.61 -9.54
C PRO A 447 -9.23 -4.60 -9.98
N GLY A 448 -9.84 -4.78 -11.15
CA GLY A 448 -10.73 -3.81 -11.79
C GLY A 448 -10.01 -2.60 -12.37
N GLN A 449 -10.62 -1.92 -13.35
CA GLN A 449 -10.01 -0.80 -14.09
C GLN A 449 -9.62 0.38 -13.18
N TYR A 450 -10.47 0.73 -12.22
CA TYR A 450 -10.17 1.81 -11.28
C TYR A 450 -9.20 1.37 -10.19
N GLY A 451 -9.19 0.09 -9.79
CA GLY A 451 -8.15 -0.46 -8.92
C GLY A 451 -6.77 -0.44 -9.57
N TYR A 452 -6.70 -0.94 -10.81
CA TYR A 452 -5.48 -1.02 -11.60
C TYR A 452 -4.87 0.37 -11.87
N ALA A 453 -5.71 1.38 -12.16
CA ALA A 453 -5.28 2.77 -12.33
C ALA A 453 -4.57 3.36 -11.09
N ARG A 454 -4.80 2.83 -9.87
CA ARG A 454 -4.16 3.31 -8.63
C ARG A 454 -2.83 2.61 -8.32
N LEU A 455 -2.40 1.60 -9.08
CA LEU A 455 -1.13 0.88 -8.83
C LEU A 455 0.10 1.81 -8.77
N GLY A 456 0.14 2.87 -9.58
CA GLY A 456 1.22 3.87 -9.53
C GLY A 456 1.25 4.66 -8.22
N GLU A 457 0.08 5.01 -7.68
CA GLU A 457 -0.05 5.67 -6.38
C GLU A 457 0.32 4.72 -5.24
N ILE A 458 -0.14 3.47 -5.28
CA ILE A 458 0.18 2.45 -4.27
C ILE A 458 1.70 2.23 -4.21
N ARG A 459 2.37 2.03 -5.36
CA ARG A 459 3.84 1.92 -5.42
C ARG A 459 4.53 3.13 -4.79
N ALA A 460 4.10 4.35 -5.13
CA ALA A 460 4.65 5.58 -4.58
C ALA A 460 4.39 5.74 -3.06
N ALA A 461 3.21 5.37 -2.58
CA ALA A 461 2.84 5.44 -1.17
C ALA A 461 3.59 4.39 -0.32
N VAL A 462 3.76 3.17 -0.84
CA VAL A 462 4.59 2.13 -0.22
C VAL A 462 6.06 2.57 -0.16
N ALA A 463 6.60 3.11 -1.26
CA ALA A 463 7.96 3.66 -1.30
C ALA A 463 8.15 4.84 -0.32
N GLY A 464 7.15 5.72 -0.21
CA GLY A 464 7.15 6.84 0.75
C GLY A 464 7.17 6.36 2.20
N ARG A 465 6.43 5.30 2.54
CA ARG A 465 6.42 4.69 3.88
C ARG A 465 7.78 4.10 4.26
N ALA A 466 8.38 3.30 3.37
CA ALA A 466 9.73 2.77 3.59
C ALA A 466 10.77 3.90 3.71
N GLY A 467 10.67 4.93 2.86
CA GLY A 467 11.53 6.11 2.90
C GLY A 467 11.38 6.94 4.18
N ASN A 468 10.17 7.11 4.71
CA ASN A 468 9.91 7.79 5.99
C ASN A 468 10.66 7.10 7.14
N GLU A 469 10.63 5.76 7.19
CA GLU A 469 11.33 5.00 8.22
C GLU A 469 12.87 5.10 8.05
N SER A 470 13.35 4.93 6.82
CA SER A 470 14.77 5.07 6.46
C SER A 470 15.31 6.47 6.84
N PHE A 471 14.50 7.50 6.62
CA PHE A 471 14.76 8.89 6.99
C PHE A 471 14.84 9.07 8.51
N VAL A 472 13.88 8.52 9.27
CA VAL A 472 13.92 8.58 10.75
C VAL A 472 15.15 7.83 11.30
N ARG A 473 15.47 6.64 10.78
CA ARG A 473 16.69 5.89 11.13
C ARG A 473 17.96 6.72 10.86
N ALA A 474 18.01 7.45 9.75
CA ALA A 474 19.11 8.36 9.43
C ALA A 474 19.20 9.55 10.41
N LEU A 475 18.08 10.19 10.76
CA LEU A 475 18.08 11.28 11.75
C LEU A 475 18.61 10.80 13.12
N TYR A 476 18.18 9.63 13.60
CA TYR A 476 18.71 9.06 14.85
C TYR A 476 20.22 8.80 14.78
N GLN A 477 20.72 8.21 13.69
CA GLN A 477 22.14 7.92 13.55
C GLN A 477 23.00 9.19 13.40
N ASP A 478 22.54 10.18 12.66
CA ASP A 478 23.34 11.38 12.32
C ASP A 478 23.21 12.50 13.36
N MET A 479 22.13 12.53 14.15
CA MET A 479 21.88 13.55 15.18
C MET A 479 22.08 13.00 16.59
N MET A 480 21.54 11.82 16.89
CA MET A 480 21.58 11.23 18.24
C MET A 480 22.75 10.26 18.43
N VAL A 481 23.47 9.92 17.35
CA VAL A 481 24.62 9.00 17.36
C VAL A 481 24.26 7.61 17.90
N ARG A 482 23.01 7.18 17.68
CA ARG A 482 22.47 5.88 18.10
C ARG A 482 21.44 5.34 17.09
N THR A 483 21.11 4.08 17.22
CA THR A 483 19.89 3.52 16.62
C THR A 483 18.63 4.04 17.36
N PRO A 484 17.48 4.13 16.66
CA PRO A 484 16.21 4.30 17.34
C PRO A 484 15.86 3.08 18.20
N ASP A 485 15.06 3.32 19.23
CA ASP A 485 14.19 2.34 19.87
C ASP A 485 12.89 2.13 19.04
N PRO A 486 12.20 0.98 19.12
CA PRO A 486 11.04 0.69 18.27
C PRO A 486 9.91 1.71 18.40
N ASN A 487 9.61 2.14 19.64
CA ASN A 487 8.57 3.11 19.93
C ASN A 487 8.90 4.46 19.28
N GLY A 488 10.10 5.01 19.50
CA GLY A 488 10.56 6.24 18.86
C GLY A 488 10.57 6.17 17.33
N LEU A 489 10.93 5.02 16.74
CA LEU A 489 10.86 4.81 15.30
C LEU A 489 9.42 4.87 14.79
N GLY A 490 8.50 4.12 15.41
CA GLY A 490 7.08 4.08 15.07
C GLY A 490 6.42 5.45 15.19
N ASP A 491 6.71 6.17 16.28
CA ASP A 491 6.19 7.50 16.59
C ASP A 491 6.51 8.53 15.49
N TRP A 492 7.77 8.59 15.05
CA TRP A 492 8.20 9.56 14.04
C TRP A 492 7.83 9.14 12.61
N THR A 493 7.87 7.85 12.32
CA THR A 493 7.45 7.31 11.00
C THR A 493 5.93 7.49 10.80
N SER A 494 5.13 7.32 11.84
CA SER A 494 3.67 7.54 11.81
C SER A 494 3.31 9.01 11.61
N LYS A 495 4.04 9.95 12.24
CA LYS A 495 3.85 11.40 12.07
C LYS A 495 4.03 11.84 10.61
N LEU A 496 5.03 11.30 9.91
CA LEU A 496 5.26 11.52 8.48
C LEU A 496 4.18 10.84 7.62
N THR A 497 3.86 9.57 7.94
CA THR A 497 2.95 8.73 7.15
C THR A 497 1.49 9.18 7.24
N GLY A 498 1.07 9.76 8.37
CA GLY A 498 -0.25 10.36 8.55
C GLY A 498 -0.41 11.76 7.94
N GLY A 499 0.57 12.26 7.17
CA GLY A 499 0.51 13.55 6.46
C GLY A 499 0.57 14.81 7.34
N GLY A 500 0.37 14.70 8.66
CA GLY A 500 0.39 15.83 9.59
C GLY A 500 1.75 16.45 9.87
N TRP A 501 2.86 15.77 9.51
CA TRP A 501 4.23 16.28 9.65
C TRP A 501 5.02 16.13 8.36
N SER A 502 5.83 17.14 8.04
CA SER A 502 6.84 17.07 6.98
C SER A 502 8.19 16.56 7.50
N THR A 503 9.07 16.12 6.60
CA THR A 503 10.49 15.82 6.90
C THR A 503 11.16 16.97 7.66
N ARG A 504 10.90 18.22 7.25
CA ARG A 504 11.38 19.43 7.92
C ARG A 504 10.83 19.60 9.34
N GLY A 505 9.55 19.29 9.56
CA GLY A 505 8.96 19.28 10.90
C GLY A 505 9.67 18.29 11.84
N VAL A 506 9.92 17.07 11.38
CA VAL A 506 10.61 16.04 12.16
C VAL A 506 12.09 16.39 12.38
N ALA A 507 12.83 16.81 11.35
CA ALA A 507 14.24 17.25 11.48
C ALA A 507 14.40 18.46 12.43
N SER A 508 13.43 19.38 12.43
CA SER A 508 13.38 20.49 13.39
C SER A 508 13.06 20.02 14.81
N ALA A 509 12.17 19.05 15.00
CA ALA A 509 11.91 18.45 16.31
C ALA A 509 13.15 17.74 16.89
N PHE A 510 13.90 16.99 16.06
CA PHE A 510 15.16 16.38 16.47
C PHE A 510 16.20 17.46 16.85
N SER A 511 16.32 18.53 16.06
CA SER A 511 17.21 19.68 16.33
C SER A 511 16.87 20.42 17.63
N ASN A 512 15.60 20.43 18.01
CA ASN A 512 15.13 21.08 19.24
C ASN A 512 15.10 20.15 20.48
N SER A 513 15.40 18.86 20.32
CA SER A 513 15.45 17.90 21.42
C SER A 513 16.57 18.18 22.43
N THR A 514 16.33 17.84 23.70
CA THR A 514 17.36 17.89 24.76
C THR A 514 18.54 16.97 24.45
N GLU A 515 18.30 15.81 23.82
CA GLU A 515 19.32 14.83 23.45
C GLU A 515 20.34 15.43 22.46
N PHE A 516 19.87 15.96 21.32
CA PHE A 516 20.73 16.61 20.32
C PHE A 516 21.47 17.82 20.89
N ARG A 517 20.80 18.59 21.76
CA ARG A 517 21.40 19.77 22.41
C ARG A 517 22.52 19.37 23.36
N MET A 518 22.35 18.32 24.19
CA MET A 518 23.43 17.77 25.03
C MET A 518 24.62 17.25 24.20
N LEU A 519 24.36 16.53 23.11
CA LEU A 519 25.40 16.04 22.20
C LEU A 519 26.17 17.20 21.55
N THR A 520 25.47 18.23 21.08
CA THR A 520 26.09 19.40 20.45
C THR A 520 26.89 20.25 21.44
N ILE A 521 26.40 20.43 22.68
CA ILE A 521 27.18 21.08 23.75
C ILE A 521 28.45 20.27 24.05
N THR A 522 28.33 18.94 24.16
CA THR A 522 29.48 18.06 24.42
C THR A 522 30.51 18.13 23.29
N GLN A 523 30.06 18.11 22.03
CA GLN A 523 30.92 18.25 20.85
C GLN A 523 31.60 19.62 20.81
N ALA A 524 30.89 20.71 21.10
CA ALA A 524 31.45 22.07 21.14
C ALA A 524 32.54 22.20 22.23
N TYR A 525 32.30 21.65 23.42
CA TYR A 525 33.29 21.56 24.50
C TYR A 525 34.50 20.71 24.11
N GLN A 526 34.30 19.57 23.43
CA GLN A 526 35.40 18.74 22.98
C GLN A 526 36.24 19.44 21.89
N GLN A 527 35.60 20.16 20.96
CA GLN A 527 36.29 20.90 19.90
C GLN A 527 37.03 22.16 20.39
N VAL A 528 36.49 22.87 21.39
CA VAL A 528 37.07 24.14 21.89
C VAL A 528 38.02 23.94 23.08
N PHE A 529 37.81 22.89 23.89
CA PHE A 529 38.54 22.66 25.15
C PHE A 529 39.12 21.24 25.31
N ASN A 530 38.91 20.32 24.35
CA ASN A 530 39.35 18.92 24.45
C ASN A 530 38.93 18.22 25.76
N ARG A 531 37.72 18.54 26.24
CA ARG A 531 37.08 17.96 27.44
C ARG A 531 35.56 17.98 27.29
N ALA A 532 34.85 17.19 28.08
CA ALA A 532 33.42 17.34 28.30
C ALA A 532 33.08 18.63 29.12
N PRO A 533 31.84 19.14 29.03
CA PRO A 533 31.30 20.07 30.02
C PRO A 533 31.14 19.38 31.38
N ASP A 534 31.12 20.16 32.46
CA ASP A 534 30.66 19.70 33.76
C ASP A 534 29.10 19.72 33.84
N PRO A 535 28.47 19.04 34.81
CA PRO A 535 27.01 18.99 34.91
C PRO A 535 26.34 20.35 35.16
N GLY A 536 27.04 21.30 35.80
CA GLY A 536 26.52 22.66 36.01
C GLY A 536 26.49 23.43 34.70
N GLY A 537 27.63 23.48 34.01
CA GLY A 537 27.77 24.08 32.69
C GLY A 537 26.80 23.50 31.67
N MET A 538 26.63 22.18 31.62
CA MET A 538 25.64 21.52 30.74
C MET A 538 24.23 22.05 30.97
N ASN A 539 23.77 22.09 32.23
CA ASN A 539 22.43 22.59 32.56
C ASN A 539 22.25 24.08 32.21
N THR A 540 23.27 24.92 32.41
CA THR A 540 23.24 26.33 32.01
C THR A 540 23.13 26.49 30.49
N TRP A 541 23.90 25.72 29.70
CA TRP A 541 23.79 25.78 28.24
C TRP A 541 22.45 25.27 27.72
N LEU A 542 21.91 24.19 28.30
CA LEU A 542 20.56 23.72 27.96
C LEU A 542 19.50 24.80 28.21
N GLN A 543 19.58 25.56 29.31
CA GLN A 543 18.67 26.68 29.59
C GLN A 543 18.82 27.84 28.59
N TYR A 544 20.05 28.18 28.19
CA TYR A 544 20.27 29.23 27.18
C TYR A 544 19.81 28.83 25.78
N LEU A 545 19.98 27.57 25.40
CA LEU A 545 19.42 27.04 24.14
C LEU A 545 17.90 26.92 24.20
N ALA A 546 17.33 26.53 25.35
CA ALA A 546 15.87 26.39 25.53
C ALA A 546 15.13 27.73 25.51
N SER A 547 15.76 28.79 26.01
CA SER A 547 15.21 30.15 26.00
C SER A 547 15.52 30.94 24.72
N GLY A 548 16.32 30.39 23.80
CA GLY A 548 16.82 31.11 22.62
C GLY A 548 17.83 32.22 22.94
N ALA A 549 18.24 32.38 24.21
CA ALA A 549 19.23 33.37 24.64
C ALA A 549 20.63 33.09 24.06
N VAL A 550 20.92 31.84 23.71
CA VAL A 550 22.06 31.42 22.88
C VAL A 550 21.52 30.52 21.77
N ARG A 551 22.09 30.65 20.57
CA ARG A 551 21.76 29.78 19.43
C ARG A 551 22.75 28.61 19.37
N ILE A 552 22.34 27.48 18.80
CA ILE A 552 23.18 26.28 18.80
C ILE A 552 24.47 26.44 17.98
N ASP A 553 24.44 27.28 16.94
CA ASP A 553 25.59 27.64 16.10
C ASP A 553 26.54 28.66 16.76
N THR A 554 26.02 29.59 17.57
CA THR A 554 26.85 30.61 18.23
C THR A 554 27.57 30.07 19.47
N LEU A 555 27.21 28.88 19.96
CA LEU A 555 27.84 28.23 21.11
C LEU A 555 29.37 28.12 21.00
N ARG A 556 29.90 27.64 19.86
CA ARG A 556 31.37 27.53 19.65
C ARG A 556 32.06 28.91 19.74
N PRO A 557 31.62 29.95 19.01
CA PRO A 557 32.05 31.33 19.23
C PRO A 557 31.99 31.81 20.70
N THR A 558 30.92 31.52 21.44
CA THR A 558 30.81 31.94 22.85
C THR A 558 31.83 31.22 23.75
N LEU A 559 32.09 29.93 23.54
CA LEU A 559 33.14 29.20 24.26
C LEU A 559 34.55 29.73 23.92
N MET A 560 34.80 30.07 22.65
CA MET A 560 36.06 30.68 22.21
C MET A 560 36.29 32.09 22.77
N ALA A 561 35.22 32.85 23.04
CA ALA A 561 35.30 34.17 23.66
C ALA A 561 35.67 34.13 25.16
N SER A 562 35.69 32.94 25.77
CA SER A 562 35.93 32.76 27.20
C SER A 562 37.39 32.99 27.63
N GLN A 563 37.56 33.33 28.90
CA GLN A 563 38.89 33.39 29.53
C GLN A 563 39.55 32.00 29.63
N GLU A 564 38.78 30.91 29.71
CA GLU A 564 39.34 29.53 29.67
C GLU A 564 40.04 29.28 28.33
N PHE A 565 39.42 29.67 27.20
CA PHE A 565 40.00 29.50 25.87
C PHE A 565 41.32 30.28 25.73
N TYR A 566 41.33 31.54 26.17
CA TYR A 566 42.54 32.37 26.13
C TYR A 566 43.68 31.77 26.97
N LEU A 567 43.38 31.36 28.22
CA LEU A 567 44.39 30.81 29.12
C LEU A 567 44.98 29.50 28.59
N ARG A 568 44.13 28.56 28.15
CA ARG A 568 44.53 27.27 27.58
C ARG A 568 45.21 27.41 26.22
N GLY A 569 44.81 28.38 25.41
CA GLY A 569 45.36 28.69 24.10
C GLY A 569 46.74 29.37 24.11
N GLY A 570 47.50 29.28 25.20
CA GLY A 570 48.85 29.86 25.32
C GLY A 570 48.90 31.28 25.90
N SER A 571 47.80 31.81 26.44
CA SER A 571 47.75 33.05 27.23
C SER A 571 48.33 34.31 26.56
N SER A 572 48.36 34.38 25.22
CA SER A 572 48.86 35.53 24.45
C SER A 572 47.90 35.91 23.31
N ASP A 573 47.86 37.19 22.96
CA ASP A 573 46.98 37.71 21.90
C ASP A 573 47.24 37.03 20.55
N SER A 574 48.52 36.83 20.19
CA SER A 574 48.92 36.21 18.92
C SER A 574 48.52 34.73 18.82
N ALA A 575 48.68 33.97 19.92
CA ALA A 575 48.25 32.57 19.96
C ALA A 575 46.72 32.47 19.93
N PHE A 576 46.01 33.36 20.64
CA PHE A 576 44.56 33.46 20.57
C PHE A 576 44.07 33.66 19.12
N VAL A 577 44.62 34.64 18.38
CA VAL A 577 44.26 34.87 16.97
C VAL A 577 44.49 33.62 16.13
N ASN A 578 45.69 33.03 16.20
CA ASN A 578 46.02 31.84 15.42
C ASN A 578 45.11 30.65 15.76
N ASN A 579 44.69 30.49 17.01
CA ASN A 579 43.76 29.43 17.42
C ASN A 579 42.33 29.66 16.88
N ILE A 580 41.85 30.91 16.80
CA ILE A 580 40.57 31.23 16.14
C ILE A 580 40.65 30.92 14.64
N TYR A 581 41.75 31.28 13.99
CA TYR A 581 42.00 30.98 12.58
C TYR A 581 42.03 29.47 12.30
N GLN A 582 42.72 28.68 13.11
CA GLN A 582 42.71 27.22 12.98
C GLN A 582 41.31 26.64 13.20
N ALA A 583 40.57 27.12 14.21
CA ALA A 583 39.25 26.58 14.56
C ALA A 583 38.10 26.98 13.61
N ALA A 584 38.25 28.06 12.85
CA ALA A 584 37.26 28.55 11.89
C ALA A 584 37.64 28.28 10.42
N LEU A 585 38.92 28.38 10.08
CA LEU A 585 39.44 28.37 8.70
C LEU A 585 40.38 27.20 8.39
N ASN A 586 40.73 26.37 9.40
CA ASN A 586 41.66 25.24 9.27
C ASN A 586 42.99 25.66 8.59
N ARG A 587 43.48 26.84 8.94
CA ARG A 587 44.77 27.40 8.52
C ARG A 587 45.37 28.25 9.64
N GLY A 588 46.66 28.54 9.54
CA GLY A 588 47.28 29.58 10.37
C GLY A 588 46.80 30.97 9.98
N ALA A 589 46.88 31.90 10.93
CA ALA A 589 46.85 33.33 10.66
C ALA A 589 48.23 33.78 10.14
N ASP A 590 48.27 34.66 9.14
CA ASP A 590 49.54 35.25 8.69
C ASP A 590 50.07 36.34 9.65
N THR A 591 51.29 36.82 9.42
CA THR A 591 51.95 37.82 10.27
C THR A 591 51.19 39.16 10.37
N TRP A 592 50.48 39.57 9.32
CA TRP A 592 49.64 40.77 9.33
C TRP A 592 48.32 40.50 10.07
N GLU A 593 47.65 39.38 9.76
CA GLU A 593 46.42 38.94 10.44
C GLU A 593 46.63 38.84 11.96
N ILE A 594 47.74 38.21 12.38
CA ILE A 594 48.16 38.12 13.79
C ILE A 594 48.31 39.51 14.41
N ASN A 595 49.10 40.40 13.81
CA ASN A 595 49.39 41.71 14.40
C ASN A 595 48.14 42.61 14.48
N TYR A 596 47.31 42.61 13.44
CA TYR A 596 46.07 43.39 13.40
C TYR A 596 45.06 42.89 14.43
N TRP A 597 44.70 41.59 14.39
CA TRP A 597 43.68 41.05 15.29
C TRP A 597 44.16 40.95 16.74
N ALA A 598 45.46 40.77 17.00
CA ALA A 598 46.00 40.84 18.36
C ALA A 598 45.83 42.24 18.97
N ASN A 599 45.95 43.29 18.16
CA ASN A 599 45.67 44.64 18.62
C ASN A 599 44.17 44.85 18.89
N VAL A 600 43.29 44.45 17.96
CA VAL A 600 41.83 44.52 18.15
C VAL A 600 41.40 43.76 19.41
N ARG A 601 41.95 42.57 19.66
CA ARG A 601 41.66 41.77 20.86
C ARG A 601 41.99 42.51 22.16
N ARG A 602 43.06 43.31 22.15
CA ARG A 602 43.57 44.07 23.30
C ARG A 602 42.82 45.38 23.54
N THR A 603 42.38 46.06 22.49
CA THR A 603 41.63 47.33 22.58
C THR A 603 40.13 47.13 22.74
N SER A 604 39.60 46.01 22.25
CA SER A 604 38.16 45.82 22.00
C SER A 604 37.62 44.44 22.41
N GLY A 605 38.45 43.62 23.06
CA GLY A 605 38.08 42.30 23.56
C GLY A 605 38.08 41.19 22.48
N PRO A 606 37.82 39.93 22.86
CA PRO A 606 37.88 38.79 21.94
C PRO A 606 36.74 38.76 20.91
N ALA A 607 35.57 39.33 21.24
CA ALA A 607 34.35 39.16 20.44
C ALA A 607 34.44 39.74 19.01
N PRO A 608 35.00 40.95 18.75
CA PRO A 608 35.17 41.45 17.38
C PRO A 608 36.07 40.57 16.51
N VAL A 609 37.12 39.97 17.08
CA VAL A 609 38.02 39.05 16.35
C VAL A 609 37.27 37.79 15.96
N ILE A 610 36.54 37.19 16.90
CA ILE A 610 35.76 35.96 16.65
C ILE A 610 34.66 36.24 15.62
N ALA A 611 33.92 37.35 15.76
CA ALA A 611 32.87 37.73 14.83
C ALA A 611 33.41 37.92 13.39
N ALA A 612 34.54 38.60 13.22
CA ALA A 612 35.14 38.82 11.91
C ALA A 612 35.66 37.54 11.25
N VAL A 613 36.32 36.65 12.00
CA VAL A 613 36.90 35.42 11.44
C VAL A 613 35.82 34.33 11.25
N TRP A 614 34.96 34.09 12.23
CA TRP A 614 33.89 33.08 12.17
C TRP A 614 32.74 33.48 11.24
N GLY A 615 32.44 34.78 11.16
CA GLY A 615 31.47 35.36 10.23
C GLY A 615 32.02 35.64 8.83
N SER A 616 33.28 35.30 8.55
CA SER A 616 33.88 35.48 7.23
C SER A 616 33.25 34.55 6.16
N ALA A 617 33.34 34.95 4.89
CA ALA A 617 32.93 34.10 3.77
C ALA A 617 33.71 32.77 3.73
N GLU A 618 35.01 32.81 4.02
CA GLU A 618 35.89 31.63 4.07
C GLU A 618 35.42 30.63 5.15
N ALA A 619 35.05 31.11 6.34
CA ALA A 619 34.49 30.29 7.41
C ALA A 619 33.09 29.78 7.07
N GLY A 620 32.24 30.63 6.48
CA GLY A 620 30.87 30.26 6.08
C GLY A 620 30.86 29.12 5.07
N MET A 621 31.58 29.27 3.95
CA MET A 621 31.68 28.26 2.89
C MET A 621 32.19 26.92 3.43
N ARG A 622 33.18 26.92 4.33
CA ARG A 622 33.66 25.69 5.01
C ARG A 622 32.58 25.02 5.86
N ARG A 623 31.68 25.76 6.52
CA ARG A 623 30.59 25.18 7.33
C ARG A 623 29.43 24.66 6.47
N VAL A 624 29.19 25.24 5.30
CA VAL A 624 28.34 24.61 4.27
C VAL A 624 28.92 23.25 3.87
N ASP A 625 30.19 23.25 3.45
CA ASP A 625 30.88 22.05 2.95
C ASP A 625 30.94 20.91 3.98
N GLN A 626 31.25 21.23 5.26
CA GLN A 626 31.21 20.28 6.37
C GLN A 626 29.80 19.71 6.63
N THR A 627 28.75 20.54 6.50
CA THR A 627 27.36 20.11 6.69
C THR A 627 26.94 19.15 5.56
N TYR A 628 27.29 19.49 4.32
CA TYR A 628 27.07 18.64 3.15
C TYR A 628 27.83 17.32 3.26
N GLN A 629 29.12 17.33 3.59
CA GLN A 629 29.90 16.09 3.64
C GLN A 629 29.46 15.16 4.78
N TYR A 630 28.95 15.71 5.89
CA TYR A 630 28.39 14.91 6.98
C TYR A 630 27.01 14.31 6.60
N TYR A 631 26.02 15.16 6.29
CA TYR A 631 24.62 14.72 6.10
C TYR A 631 24.34 14.16 4.70
N LEU A 632 24.99 14.65 3.65
CA LEU A 632 24.80 14.19 2.26
C LEU A 632 25.96 13.31 1.75
N GLY A 633 27.13 13.33 2.40
CA GLY A 633 28.27 12.46 2.06
C GLY A 633 29.14 12.96 0.90
N ARG A 634 28.82 14.12 0.34
CA ARG A 634 29.57 14.82 -0.72
C ARG A 634 29.95 16.23 -0.28
N PRO A 635 30.99 16.86 -0.85
CA PRO A 635 31.21 18.29 -0.67
C PRO A 635 30.05 19.11 -1.24
N ALA A 636 29.94 20.36 -0.79
CA ALA A 636 29.01 21.34 -1.34
C ALA A 636 29.56 21.92 -2.65
N ALA A 637 28.74 21.93 -3.71
CA ALA A 637 29.09 22.60 -4.96
C ALA A 637 29.16 24.12 -4.75
N ARG A 638 29.97 24.81 -5.55
CA ARG A 638 30.21 26.26 -5.38
C ARG A 638 28.91 27.09 -5.37
N GLY A 639 27.95 26.77 -6.23
CA GLY A 639 26.64 27.45 -6.23
C GLY A 639 25.82 27.22 -4.96
N GLU A 640 25.96 26.06 -4.32
CA GLU A 640 25.33 25.76 -3.03
C GLU A 640 26.01 26.55 -1.90
N GLN A 641 27.35 26.63 -1.92
CA GLN A 641 28.12 27.45 -0.97
C GLN A 641 27.76 28.95 -1.09
N GLU A 642 27.61 29.46 -2.31
CA GLU A 642 27.20 30.85 -2.58
C GLU A 642 25.72 31.10 -2.23
N PHE A 643 24.82 30.14 -2.43
CA PHE A 643 23.41 30.19 -2.01
C PHE A 643 23.25 30.19 -0.48
N TRP A 644 23.99 29.34 0.24
CA TRP A 644 23.85 29.21 1.69
C TRP A 644 24.52 30.34 2.48
N LEU A 645 25.48 31.07 1.90
CA LEU A 645 26.25 32.08 2.64
C LEU A 645 25.39 33.23 3.22
N PRO A 646 24.42 33.84 2.50
CA PRO A 646 23.49 34.82 3.09
C PRO A 646 22.62 34.22 4.20
N VAL A 647 22.20 32.96 4.06
CA VAL A 647 21.43 32.24 5.08
C VAL A 647 22.27 32.04 6.34
N LEU A 648 23.56 31.69 6.20
CA LEU A 648 24.50 31.60 7.33
C LEU A 648 24.76 32.94 8.01
N MET A 649 24.71 34.06 7.29
CA MET A 649 24.94 35.40 7.87
C MET A 649 23.70 35.97 8.58
N GLY A 650 22.48 35.64 8.13
CA GLY A 650 21.23 36.07 8.77
C GLY A 650 20.64 35.04 9.74
N SER A 651 20.40 33.83 9.23
CA SER A 651 19.70 32.74 9.94
C SER A 651 20.65 31.70 10.57
N GLY A 652 21.94 31.70 10.24
CA GLY A 652 22.99 30.87 10.85
C GLY A 652 22.91 29.36 10.58
N ASP A 653 23.89 28.61 11.10
CA ASP A 653 24.15 27.21 10.73
C ASP A 653 22.99 26.24 11.06
N GLU A 654 22.07 26.62 11.96
CA GLU A 654 20.90 25.79 12.30
C GLU A 654 19.90 25.70 11.14
N GLN A 655 19.64 26.81 10.44
CA GLN A 655 18.71 26.84 9.31
C GLN A 655 19.23 26.02 8.12
N LEU A 656 20.53 26.16 7.82
CA LEU A 656 21.25 25.32 6.85
C LEU A 656 21.08 23.83 7.19
N ARG A 657 21.28 23.45 8.46
CA ARG A 657 21.18 22.05 8.90
C ARG A 657 19.77 21.50 8.74
N GLN A 658 18.75 22.20 9.24
CA GLN A 658 17.36 21.74 9.15
C GLN A 658 16.89 21.55 7.71
N ASP A 659 17.33 22.41 6.78
CA ASP A 659 16.96 22.31 5.37
C ASP A 659 17.74 21.20 4.64
N VAL A 660 19.06 21.09 4.84
CA VAL A 660 19.87 19.99 4.29
C VAL A 660 19.32 18.64 4.77
N MET A 661 19.01 18.51 6.07
CA MET A 661 18.48 17.28 6.66
C MET A 661 16.99 17.01 6.38
N SER A 662 16.29 17.91 5.68
CA SER A 662 14.92 17.66 5.19
C SER A 662 14.80 17.63 3.67
N SER A 663 15.92 17.80 2.97
CA SER A 663 16.03 17.69 1.52
C SER A 663 15.71 16.28 1.00
N MET A 664 15.27 16.21 -0.26
CA MET A 664 15.08 14.94 -0.97
C MET A 664 16.40 14.15 -1.08
N GLU A 665 17.54 14.83 -1.20
CA GLU A 665 18.85 14.16 -1.24
C GLU A 665 19.16 13.44 0.09
N TYR A 666 18.86 14.06 1.23
CA TYR A 666 19.00 13.41 2.54
C TYR A 666 18.05 12.23 2.71
N PHE A 667 16.79 12.37 2.26
CA PHE A 667 15.78 11.30 2.28
C PHE A 667 16.24 10.07 1.46
N LEU A 668 16.65 10.28 0.21
CA LEU A 668 17.17 9.23 -0.67
C LEU A 668 18.48 8.61 -0.13
N ARG A 669 19.37 9.40 0.47
CA ARG A 669 20.56 8.89 1.16
C ARG A 669 20.18 8.05 2.39
N GLY A 670 19.11 8.42 3.09
CA GLY A 670 18.50 7.64 4.16
C GLY A 670 18.12 6.24 3.66
N MET A 671 17.32 6.16 2.60
CA MET A 671 16.92 4.89 1.95
C MET A 671 18.11 4.02 1.55
N SER A 672 19.19 4.62 1.02
CA SER A 672 20.40 3.88 0.66
C SER A 672 21.26 3.41 1.84
N ARG A 673 21.13 4.03 3.02
CA ARG A 673 21.94 3.72 4.23
C ARG A 673 21.19 2.81 5.20
N PHE A 674 19.87 2.92 5.23
CA PHE A 674 18.97 2.21 6.11
C PHE A 674 17.81 1.67 5.26
N PRO A 675 18.06 0.70 4.37
CA PRO A 675 16.98 0.02 3.66
C PRO A 675 16.00 -0.56 4.70
N GLY A 676 14.71 -0.39 4.41
CA GLY A 676 13.60 -0.95 5.20
C GLY A 676 13.41 -2.43 4.91
#